data_AF-Q2Y4M5-F1
#
_entry.id   AF-Q2Y4M5-F1
#
_cell.length_a   1.000
_cell.length_b   1.000
_cell.length_c   1.000
_cell.angle_alpha   90.00
_cell.angle_beta   90.00
_cell.angle_gamma   90.00
#
_symmetry.space_group_name_H-M   'P 1'
#
loop_
_entity.id
_entity.type
_entity.pdbx_description
1 polymer ?
#
loop_
_entity_poly.entity_id
_entity_poly.type
_entity_poly.pdbx_seq_one_letter_code
_entity_poly.pdbx_strand_id
1 'polypeptide(L)'
;MKRNMHDNERKIPGMLYILVSFIPWIIYWILCGMGNKLGIVVPLAISLLLVVPQIRKRDFNLMDLTSVLYFSIATAGTFILNLNIFVESSGFLGYSVLFFMALFSLIIKQPWTLQSSKKDYPEIYWKDESFLAINKLITIVWVVIFLLNAIVFLLLAKPFTVAISNILIAFGIIFSIVFPLKAPAYFIRKEFKKYDWCVEVDPQKLKGKNEYDVIIVGSGIGGLTCGALLSKRGYKVLVLEQHYQVGGYCSSFKRRGFVFNTGVEDVSGLWEKGPLTFLLREFGLKKDDLFVKNSTKYIFKGRDVEAENLEEFIKLLSEMFPDEKENIPAFFNDARKAYDECYRDTEIYGTPLPGELIAKVFGERKLLDYPRQHPHYYDWANKTYKQKLDEHLKNEDLKALLCAQLGYIGTEPEKTPASNALVACISFYLHGGYFPKGGAQRFADSFKDFIESHGGKVLVKHKVAKILVEDREVRGVTVGDKNFKAPIVVANANAKTTFLELVGEDNLDKGFIGYIKGLKMSLSIFMLFLGVDMDLLNHPTLIKNLDQDYEVVINSNADLSLAPKDKASITILGDANYHDFPERGTEEYLQKKKEFAEMLIQKAEKVIPDLSKHIIVQDAATPRTFERYTSMPEGALYSFDQSMGVKRPYFKTPIKGLYLASASTFPGGGIESAVISGMICANDVCNWEAP
;
A
#
# COMPACT_ATOMS: atom_id res chain seq x y z
N MET A 1 -1.13 -17.16 -25.00
CA MET A 1 -2.18 -16.76 -25.97
C MET A 1 -1.72 -15.47 -26.66
N LYS A 2 -1.04 -15.59 -27.81
CA LYS A 2 -0.49 -14.45 -28.58
C LYS A 2 -1.57 -13.92 -29.53
N ARG A 3 -2.41 -12.99 -29.07
CA ARG A 3 -3.19 -12.05 -29.89
C ARG A 3 -3.80 -11.01 -28.96
N ASN A 4 -3.58 -9.72 -29.28
CA ASN A 4 -4.07 -8.49 -28.61
C ASN A 4 -2.99 -7.60 -27.97
N MET A 5 -1.83 -7.44 -28.64
CA MET A 5 -0.84 -6.39 -28.32
C MET A 5 -0.71 -5.31 -29.41
N HIS A 6 -1.69 -5.22 -30.32
CA HIS A 6 -1.77 -4.14 -31.31
C HIS A 6 -3.19 -3.62 -31.36
N ASP A 7 -3.56 -2.81 -30.37
CA ASP A 7 -4.61 -1.82 -30.55
C ASP A 7 -4.15 -0.52 -29.91
N ASN A 8 -3.06 0.00 -30.48
CA ASN A 8 -2.64 1.38 -30.28
C ASN A 8 -3.31 2.23 -31.37
N GLU A 9 -4.64 2.15 -31.47
CA GLU A 9 -5.39 3.15 -32.21
C GLU A 9 -5.04 4.51 -31.59
N ARG A 10 -4.52 5.40 -32.43
CA ARG A 10 -4.27 6.80 -32.11
C ARG A 10 -5.60 7.48 -31.77
N LYS A 11 -6.12 7.25 -30.57
CA LYS A 11 -7.18 8.07 -30.00
C LYS A 11 -6.62 9.47 -29.87
N ILE A 12 -7.32 10.45 -30.43
CA ILE A 12 -7.06 11.87 -30.18
C ILE A 12 -7.12 12.06 -28.66
N PRO A 13 -6.04 12.52 -28.00
CA PRO A 13 -6.09 12.85 -26.58
C PRO A 13 -7.38 13.62 -26.24
N GLY A 14 -8.08 13.19 -25.20
CA GLY A 14 -9.24 13.89 -24.63
C GLY A 14 -8.96 15.36 -24.39
N MET A 15 -7.73 15.73 -24.00
CA MET A 15 -7.33 17.13 -23.91
C MET A 15 -7.26 17.86 -25.26
N LEU A 16 -7.01 17.19 -26.38
CA LEU A 16 -7.18 17.78 -27.72
C LEU A 16 -8.67 17.89 -28.12
N TYR A 17 -9.57 17.13 -27.49
CA TYR A 17 -11.01 17.28 -27.69
C TYR A 17 -11.53 18.63 -27.15
N ILE A 18 -10.88 19.20 -26.13
CA ILE A 18 -11.16 20.57 -25.69
C ILE A 18 -11.04 21.56 -26.86
N LEU A 19 -10.05 21.38 -27.74
CA LEU A 19 -9.85 22.25 -28.91
C LEU A 19 -11.02 22.19 -29.89
N VAL A 20 -11.71 21.05 -29.98
CA VAL A 20 -12.90 20.89 -30.82
C VAL A 20 -14.05 21.77 -30.30
N SER A 21 -14.25 21.82 -28.98
CA SER A 21 -15.24 22.69 -28.35
C SER A 21 -14.91 24.19 -28.49
N PHE A 22 -13.65 24.55 -28.77
CA PHE A 22 -13.26 25.92 -29.09
C PHE A 22 -13.58 26.34 -30.54
N ILE A 23 -13.85 25.42 -31.47
CA ILE A 23 -14.06 25.74 -32.90
C ILE A 23 -15.18 26.77 -33.12
N PRO A 24 -16.39 26.65 -32.52
CA PRO A 24 -17.44 27.66 -32.65
C PRO A 24 -16.97 29.06 -32.23
N TRP A 25 -16.23 29.15 -31.13
CA TRP A 25 -15.73 30.41 -30.59
C TRP A 25 -14.64 31.04 -31.46
N ILE A 26 -13.73 30.22 -31.99
CA ILE A 26 -12.69 30.67 -32.93
C ILE A 26 -13.33 31.27 -34.19
N ILE A 27 -14.31 30.57 -34.77
CA ILE A 27 -15.02 31.04 -35.97
C ILE A 27 -15.81 32.31 -35.67
N TYR A 28 -16.43 32.39 -34.49
CA TYR A 28 -17.12 33.60 -34.03
C TYR A 28 -16.18 34.80 -33.97
N TRP A 29 -15.04 34.69 -33.29
CA TRP A 29 -14.09 35.78 -33.16
C TRP A 29 -13.48 36.21 -34.50
N ILE A 30 -13.22 35.28 -35.42
CA ILE A 30 -12.69 35.60 -36.76
C ILE A 30 -13.73 36.35 -37.58
N LEU A 31 -14.92 35.78 -37.76
CA LEU A 31 -15.93 36.33 -38.66
C LEU A 31 -16.55 37.63 -38.13
N CYS A 32 -16.88 37.68 -36.84
CA CYS A 32 -17.36 38.92 -36.22
C CYS A 32 -16.25 39.97 -36.09
N GLY A 33 -14.99 39.55 -35.93
CA GLY A 33 -13.82 40.44 -35.99
C GLY A 33 -13.67 41.17 -37.32
N MET A 34 -14.19 40.59 -38.41
CA MET A 34 -14.31 41.18 -39.76
C MET A 34 -15.63 41.93 -39.98
N GLY A 35 -16.49 42.04 -38.95
CA GLY A 35 -17.81 42.66 -39.06
C GLY A 35 -18.88 41.78 -39.72
N ASN A 36 -18.61 40.50 -39.96
CA ASN A 36 -19.53 39.61 -40.67
C ASN A 36 -20.56 38.98 -39.71
N LYS A 37 -21.85 39.24 -39.94
CA LYS A 37 -22.97 38.67 -39.15
C LYS A 37 -23.08 37.14 -39.27
N LEU A 38 -22.52 36.53 -40.32
CA LEU A 38 -22.40 35.06 -40.44
C LEU A 38 -21.55 34.46 -39.32
N GLY A 39 -20.73 35.28 -38.64
CA GLY A 39 -19.98 34.87 -37.46
C GLY A 39 -20.84 34.40 -36.29
N ILE A 40 -22.16 34.57 -36.31
CA ILE A 40 -23.06 34.06 -35.26
C ILE A 40 -23.76 32.77 -35.71
N VAL A 41 -24.19 32.70 -36.98
CA VAL A 41 -24.96 31.57 -37.52
C VAL A 41 -24.08 30.35 -37.75
N VAL A 42 -22.86 30.54 -38.27
CA VAL A 42 -21.93 29.42 -38.53
C VAL A 42 -21.53 28.73 -37.22
N PRO A 43 -21.12 29.45 -36.15
CA PRO A 43 -20.87 28.84 -34.84
C PRO A 43 -22.08 28.15 -34.22
N LEU A 44 -23.31 28.66 -34.40
CA LEU A 44 -24.51 27.98 -33.93
C LEU A 44 -24.66 26.60 -34.60
N ALA A 45 -24.52 26.54 -35.93
CA ALA A 45 -24.62 25.30 -36.68
C ALA A 45 -23.56 24.28 -36.22
N ILE A 46 -22.31 24.72 -36.02
CA ILE A 46 -21.23 23.86 -35.53
C ILE A 46 -21.51 23.40 -34.10
N SER A 47 -21.97 24.29 -33.21
CA SER A 47 -22.30 23.94 -31.83
C SER A 47 -23.41 22.88 -31.76
N LEU A 48 -24.45 23.01 -32.60
CA LEU A 48 -25.51 22.00 -32.70
C LEU A 48 -24.95 20.65 -33.16
N LEU A 49 -24.07 20.63 -34.17
CA LEU A 49 -23.41 19.40 -34.64
C LEU A 49 -22.56 18.72 -33.55
N LEU A 50 -21.86 19.49 -32.72
CA LEU A 50 -21.05 18.96 -31.62
C LEU A 50 -21.90 18.32 -30.51
N VAL A 51 -23.12 18.82 -30.28
CA VAL A 51 -24.03 18.32 -29.23
C VAL A 51 -24.82 17.08 -29.67
N VAL A 52 -25.07 16.86 -30.97
CA VAL A 52 -25.77 15.65 -31.49
C VAL A 52 -25.22 14.32 -30.93
N PRO A 53 -23.91 14.01 -30.99
CA PRO A 53 -23.38 12.77 -30.42
C PRO A 53 -23.50 12.70 -28.90
N GLN A 54 -23.53 13.85 -28.21
CA GLN A 54 -23.65 13.94 -26.74
C GLN A 54 -25.06 13.61 -26.27
N ILE A 55 -26.09 14.04 -27.02
CA ILE A 55 -27.49 13.67 -26.78
C ILE A 55 -27.67 12.16 -26.81
N ARG A 56 -27.06 11.49 -27.79
CA ARG A 56 -27.13 10.02 -27.91
C ARG A 56 -26.48 9.28 -26.75
N LYS A 57 -25.40 9.84 -26.20
CA LYS A 57 -24.64 9.25 -25.09
C LYS A 57 -25.11 9.71 -23.70
N ARG A 58 -26.02 10.70 -23.64
CA ARG A 58 -26.43 11.39 -22.40
C ARG A 58 -25.24 11.92 -21.58
N ASP A 59 -24.20 12.36 -22.27
CA ASP A 59 -22.95 12.85 -21.68
C ASP A 59 -22.62 14.22 -22.27
N PHE A 60 -23.07 15.28 -21.59
CA PHE A 60 -23.04 16.64 -22.10
C PHE A 60 -21.82 17.43 -21.64
N ASN A 61 -21.19 18.13 -22.59
CA ASN A 61 -20.12 19.07 -22.35
C ASN A 61 -20.67 20.44 -22.01
N LEU A 62 -20.25 20.99 -20.87
CA LEU A 62 -20.70 22.29 -20.40
C LEU A 62 -20.36 23.41 -21.40
N MET A 63 -19.20 23.34 -22.05
CA MET A 63 -18.78 24.33 -23.04
C MET A 63 -19.62 24.25 -24.31
N ASP A 64 -19.95 23.05 -24.80
CA ASP A 64 -20.76 22.89 -26.00
C ASP A 64 -22.22 23.32 -25.75
N LEU A 65 -22.79 22.99 -24.58
CA LEU A 65 -24.10 23.49 -24.16
C LEU A 65 -24.11 25.01 -24.05
N THR A 66 -23.07 25.60 -23.44
CA THR A 66 -22.91 27.06 -23.34
C THR A 66 -22.82 27.69 -24.72
N SER A 67 -22.12 27.04 -25.66
CA SER A 67 -22.01 27.50 -27.05
C SER A 67 -23.37 27.53 -27.74
N VAL A 68 -24.15 26.44 -27.66
CA VAL A 68 -25.51 26.40 -28.22
C VAL A 68 -26.39 27.49 -27.62
N LEU A 69 -26.37 27.66 -26.28
CA LEU A 69 -27.17 28.67 -25.59
C LEU A 69 -26.78 30.09 -26.03
N TYR A 70 -25.49 30.41 -25.98
CA TYR A 70 -24.97 31.73 -26.36
C TYR A 70 -25.30 32.07 -27.82
N PHE A 71 -24.96 31.18 -28.76
CA PHE A 71 -25.18 31.47 -30.17
C PHE A 71 -26.66 31.49 -30.56
N SER A 72 -27.53 30.78 -29.83
CA SER A 72 -28.99 30.91 -30.01
C SER A 72 -29.47 32.29 -29.58
N ILE A 73 -29.03 32.77 -28.40
CA ILE A 73 -29.35 34.12 -27.90
C ILE A 73 -28.77 35.19 -28.84
N ALA A 74 -27.51 35.05 -29.26
CA ALA A 74 -26.85 35.99 -30.16
C ALA A 74 -27.53 36.03 -31.54
N THR A 75 -28.01 34.89 -32.05
CA THR A 75 -28.78 34.81 -33.31
C THR A 75 -30.10 35.57 -33.18
N ALA A 76 -30.88 35.29 -32.12
CA ALA A 76 -32.12 36.01 -31.87
C ALA A 76 -31.86 37.51 -31.66
N GLY A 77 -30.87 37.87 -30.85
CA GLY A 77 -30.48 39.26 -30.61
C GLY A 77 -30.10 40.01 -31.88
N THR A 78 -29.29 39.40 -32.75
CA THR A 78 -28.75 40.06 -33.95
C THR A 78 -29.76 40.13 -35.10
N PHE A 79 -30.54 39.07 -35.33
CA PHE A 79 -31.41 38.97 -36.50
C PHE A 79 -32.88 39.28 -36.20
N ILE A 80 -33.35 39.10 -34.95
CA ILE A 80 -34.74 39.41 -34.55
C ILE A 80 -34.80 40.78 -33.86
N LEU A 81 -33.90 41.04 -32.91
CA LEU A 81 -33.88 42.27 -32.12
C LEU A 81 -32.94 43.36 -32.68
N ASN A 82 -32.25 43.08 -33.79
CA ASN A 82 -31.33 43.97 -34.49
C ASN A 82 -30.20 44.56 -33.60
N LEU A 83 -29.73 43.78 -32.62
CA LEU A 83 -28.64 44.15 -31.71
C LEU A 83 -27.28 43.80 -32.33
N ASN A 84 -26.50 44.80 -32.77
CA ASN A 84 -25.17 44.58 -33.33
C ASN A 84 -24.08 44.30 -32.28
N ILE A 85 -24.40 44.41 -30.98
CA ILE A 85 -23.44 44.23 -29.88
C ILE A 85 -22.74 42.86 -29.91
N PHE A 86 -23.44 41.81 -30.37
CA PHE A 86 -22.88 40.46 -30.52
C PHE A 86 -21.85 40.37 -31.65
N VAL A 87 -21.78 41.32 -32.56
CA VAL A 87 -20.76 41.37 -33.62
C VAL A 87 -19.64 42.33 -33.20
N GLU A 88 -20.01 43.55 -32.79
CA GLU A 88 -19.08 44.63 -32.44
C GLU A 88 -18.24 44.32 -31.20
N SER A 89 -18.85 43.76 -30.16
CA SER A 89 -18.20 43.43 -28.88
C SER A 89 -17.92 41.92 -28.74
N SER A 90 -17.73 41.23 -29.87
CA SER A 90 -17.62 39.76 -29.94
C SER A 90 -16.50 39.17 -29.08
N GLY A 91 -15.36 39.85 -28.98
CA GLY A 91 -14.27 39.44 -28.08
C GLY A 91 -14.69 39.51 -26.61
N PHE A 92 -15.11 40.69 -26.14
CA PHE A 92 -15.52 40.91 -24.75
C PHE A 92 -16.66 39.99 -24.32
N LEU A 93 -17.74 39.91 -25.10
CA LEU A 93 -18.90 39.08 -24.79
C LEU A 93 -18.54 37.60 -24.80
N GLY A 94 -17.78 37.14 -25.81
CA GLY A 94 -17.42 35.74 -25.92
C GLY A 94 -16.55 35.26 -24.76
N TYR A 95 -15.52 36.03 -24.41
CA TYR A 95 -14.68 35.69 -23.26
C TYR A 95 -15.39 35.82 -21.92
N SER A 96 -16.32 36.79 -21.77
CA SER A 96 -17.13 36.90 -20.54
C SER A 96 -18.03 35.68 -20.34
N VAL A 97 -18.66 35.17 -21.40
CA VAL A 97 -19.49 33.97 -21.33
C VAL A 97 -18.65 32.74 -20.98
N LEU A 98 -17.50 32.56 -21.61
CA LEU A 98 -16.57 31.47 -21.28
C LEU A 98 -16.03 31.58 -19.85
N PHE A 99 -15.77 32.79 -19.36
CA PHE A 99 -15.38 33.05 -17.97
C PHE A 99 -16.47 32.61 -16.98
N PHE A 100 -17.72 33.06 -17.17
CA PHE A 100 -18.82 32.69 -16.29
C PHE A 100 -19.12 31.19 -16.35
N MET A 101 -19.01 30.57 -17.52
CA MET A 101 -19.13 29.11 -17.68
C MET A 101 -18.07 28.37 -16.89
N ALA A 102 -16.79 28.74 -17.06
CA ALA A 102 -15.70 28.09 -16.37
C ALA A 102 -15.78 28.31 -14.84
N LEU A 103 -16.16 29.51 -14.39
CA LEU A 103 -16.39 29.82 -12.99
C LEU A 103 -17.56 29.01 -12.41
N PHE A 104 -18.68 28.95 -13.12
CA PHE A 104 -19.85 28.15 -12.75
C PHE A 104 -19.47 26.67 -12.58
N SER A 105 -18.66 26.13 -13.48
CA SER A 105 -18.16 24.75 -13.41
C SER A 105 -17.39 24.46 -12.11
N LEU A 106 -16.63 25.44 -11.60
CA LEU A 106 -15.94 25.33 -10.32
C LEU A 106 -16.90 25.42 -9.13
N ILE A 107 -17.92 26.28 -9.21
CA ILE A 107 -18.94 26.46 -8.16
C ILE A 107 -19.72 25.17 -7.94
N ILE A 108 -20.13 24.48 -9.02
CA ILE A 108 -20.83 23.19 -8.94
C ILE A 108 -19.89 22.00 -8.66
N LYS A 109 -18.60 22.25 -8.41
CA LYS A 109 -17.55 21.24 -8.20
C LYS A 109 -17.41 20.22 -9.34
N GLN A 110 -17.73 20.62 -10.57
CA GLN A 110 -17.54 19.83 -11.78
C GLN A 110 -16.75 20.64 -12.80
N PRO A 111 -15.40 20.68 -12.69
CA PRO A 111 -14.56 21.43 -13.61
C PRO A 111 -14.86 21.03 -15.05
N TRP A 112 -15.13 21.98 -15.94
CA TRP A 112 -15.57 21.67 -17.30
C TRP A 112 -14.55 20.87 -18.11
N THR A 113 -13.26 20.93 -17.75
CA THR A 113 -12.19 20.13 -18.37
C THR A 113 -12.29 18.64 -18.03
N LEU A 114 -13.00 18.27 -16.95
CA LEU A 114 -13.08 16.90 -16.46
C LEU A 114 -13.62 15.94 -17.53
N GLN A 115 -14.68 16.33 -18.23
CA GLN A 115 -15.33 15.45 -19.22
C GLN A 115 -14.42 15.11 -20.40
N SER A 116 -13.60 16.06 -20.83
CA SER A 116 -12.58 15.84 -21.86
C SER A 116 -11.48 14.91 -21.36
N SER A 117 -10.98 15.14 -20.15
CA SER A 117 -9.97 14.28 -19.50
C SER A 117 -10.47 12.84 -19.29
N LYS A 118 -11.76 12.63 -19.00
CA LYS A 118 -12.35 11.29 -18.83
C LYS A 118 -12.14 10.35 -20.03
N LYS A 119 -11.91 10.89 -21.23
CA LYS A 119 -11.65 10.08 -22.44
C LYS A 119 -10.27 9.42 -22.45
N ASP A 120 -9.32 9.99 -21.73
CA ASP A 120 -7.92 9.54 -21.69
C ASP A 120 -7.65 8.52 -20.58
N TYR A 121 -8.54 8.44 -19.58
CA TYR A 121 -8.33 7.63 -18.40
C TYR A 121 -9.50 6.67 -18.16
N PRO A 122 -9.26 5.45 -17.62
CA PRO A 122 -10.32 4.53 -17.27
C PRO A 122 -11.29 5.14 -16.25
N GLU A 123 -12.55 4.70 -16.25
CA GLU A 123 -13.63 5.25 -15.40
C GLU A 123 -13.25 5.31 -13.91
N ILE A 124 -12.46 4.34 -13.48
CA ILE A 124 -11.99 4.24 -12.10
C ILE A 124 -11.17 5.44 -11.63
N TYR A 125 -10.46 6.08 -12.55
CA TYR A 125 -9.61 7.23 -12.24
C TYR A 125 -10.42 8.53 -12.15
N TRP A 126 -11.67 8.56 -12.61
CA TRP A 126 -12.46 9.78 -12.69
C TRP A 126 -12.82 10.37 -11.33
N LYS A 127 -12.72 9.58 -10.26
CA LYS A 127 -13.01 9.97 -8.88
C LYS A 127 -11.75 10.18 -8.03
N ASP A 128 -10.57 9.96 -8.61
CA ASP A 128 -9.29 10.13 -7.92
C ASP A 128 -9.08 11.60 -7.50
N GLU A 129 -8.66 11.84 -6.26
CA GLU A 129 -8.49 13.20 -5.74
C GLU A 129 -7.44 13.99 -6.52
N SER A 130 -6.35 13.34 -6.94
CA SER A 130 -5.31 13.99 -7.74
C SER A 130 -5.82 14.33 -9.14
N PHE A 131 -6.61 13.44 -9.76
CA PHE A 131 -7.23 13.68 -11.06
C PHE A 131 -8.20 14.87 -11.01
N LEU A 132 -9.05 14.92 -9.98
CA LEU A 132 -9.99 16.02 -9.77
C LEU A 132 -9.25 17.33 -9.46
N ALA A 133 -8.19 17.29 -8.65
CA ALA A 133 -7.37 18.46 -8.34
C ALA A 133 -6.66 19.02 -9.58
N ILE A 134 -6.12 18.16 -10.44
CA ILE A 134 -5.48 18.56 -11.71
C ILE A 134 -6.49 19.26 -12.62
N ASN A 135 -7.67 18.66 -12.83
CA ASN A 135 -8.73 19.26 -13.65
C ASN A 135 -9.24 20.58 -13.08
N LYS A 136 -9.38 20.66 -11.75
CA LYS A 136 -9.75 21.90 -11.07
C LYS A 136 -8.72 23.00 -11.33
N LEU A 137 -7.42 22.69 -11.23
CA LEU A 137 -6.37 23.67 -11.47
C LEU A 137 -6.31 24.14 -12.92
N ILE A 138 -6.47 23.23 -13.88
CA ILE A 138 -6.57 23.58 -15.31
C ILE A 138 -7.77 24.50 -15.55
N THR A 139 -8.92 24.18 -14.96
CA THR A 139 -10.11 25.02 -15.06
C THR A 139 -9.89 26.41 -14.43
N ILE A 140 -9.21 26.51 -13.29
CA ILE A 140 -8.83 27.80 -12.67
C ILE A 140 -7.96 28.64 -13.62
N VAL A 141 -6.97 28.02 -14.26
CA VAL A 141 -6.13 28.71 -15.25
C VAL A 141 -6.98 29.26 -16.41
N TRP A 142 -7.94 28.47 -16.90
CA TRP A 142 -8.88 28.94 -17.92
C TRP A 142 -9.80 30.06 -17.46
N VAL A 143 -10.29 30.05 -16.21
CA VAL A 143 -11.06 31.15 -15.62
C VAL A 143 -10.23 32.45 -15.67
N VAL A 144 -8.97 32.39 -15.26
CA VAL A 144 -8.07 33.56 -15.29
C VAL A 144 -7.82 34.01 -16.74
N ILE A 145 -7.54 33.09 -17.66
CA ILE A 145 -7.31 33.40 -19.08
C ILE A 145 -8.54 34.06 -19.71
N PHE A 146 -9.74 33.54 -19.48
CA PHE A 146 -10.96 34.13 -20.03
C PHE A 146 -11.26 35.50 -19.43
N LEU A 147 -11.04 35.69 -18.13
CA LEU A 147 -11.19 37.00 -17.48
C LEU A 147 -10.20 38.02 -18.06
N LEU A 148 -8.91 37.66 -18.15
CA LEU A 148 -7.88 38.53 -18.72
C LEU A 148 -8.20 38.89 -20.17
N ASN A 149 -8.67 37.93 -20.97
CA ASN A 149 -9.08 38.20 -22.34
C ASN A 149 -10.29 39.14 -22.42
N ALA A 150 -11.31 38.96 -21.57
CA ALA A 150 -12.43 39.89 -21.51
C ALA A 150 -11.95 41.32 -21.17
N ILE A 151 -11.06 41.47 -20.20
CA ILE A 151 -10.48 42.77 -19.81
C ILE A 151 -9.64 43.37 -20.95
N VAL A 152 -8.80 42.57 -21.61
CA VAL A 152 -7.96 43.01 -22.74
C VAL A 152 -8.84 43.56 -23.87
N PHE A 153 -9.92 42.86 -24.24
CA PHE A 153 -10.86 43.32 -25.26
C PHE A 153 -11.69 44.54 -24.84
N LEU A 154 -11.77 44.84 -23.55
CA LEU A 154 -12.44 46.02 -23.03
C LEU A 154 -11.53 47.26 -23.00
N LEU A 155 -10.23 47.08 -22.71
CA LEU A 155 -9.33 48.18 -22.38
C LEU A 155 -8.27 48.52 -23.44
N LEU A 156 -7.93 47.60 -24.34
CA LEU A 156 -6.84 47.78 -25.30
C LEU A 156 -7.37 47.99 -26.73
N ALA A 157 -6.62 48.73 -27.55
CA ALA A 157 -6.93 48.92 -28.97
C ALA A 157 -6.35 47.78 -29.85
N LYS A 158 -6.97 47.53 -31.00
CA LYS A 158 -6.40 46.64 -32.04
C LYS A 158 -5.10 47.26 -32.59
N PRO A 159 -4.04 46.47 -32.89
CA PRO A 159 -3.99 45.01 -32.95
C PRO A 159 -3.48 44.31 -31.67
N PHE A 160 -3.07 45.07 -30.65
CA PHE A 160 -2.48 44.52 -29.42
C PHE A 160 -3.41 43.56 -28.67
N THR A 161 -4.72 43.81 -28.73
CA THR A 161 -5.76 42.91 -28.16
C THR A 161 -5.69 41.50 -28.70
N VAL A 162 -5.64 41.33 -30.02
CA VAL A 162 -5.63 40.02 -30.67
C VAL A 162 -4.33 39.27 -30.39
N ALA A 163 -3.20 39.98 -30.41
CA ALA A 163 -1.89 39.38 -30.12
C ALA A 163 -1.82 38.84 -28.68
N ILE A 164 -2.15 39.67 -27.68
CA ILE A 164 -2.14 39.27 -26.27
C ILE A 164 -3.12 38.13 -26.04
N SER A 165 -4.31 38.21 -26.63
CA SER A 165 -5.33 37.17 -26.47
C SER A 165 -4.88 35.83 -27.00
N ASN A 166 -4.30 35.80 -28.20
CA ASN A 166 -3.78 34.57 -28.79
C ASN A 166 -2.64 33.97 -27.97
N ILE A 167 -1.78 34.80 -27.36
CA ILE A 167 -0.73 34.34 -26.45
C ILE A 167 -1.34 33.68 -25.20
N LEU A 168 -2.33 34.32 -24.57
CA LEU A 168 -3.01 33.77 -23.39
C LEU A 168 -3.72 32.44 -23.69
N ILE A 169 -4.40 32.33 -24.84
CA ILE A 169 -5.04 31.09 -25.27
C ILE A 169 -4.01 30.01 -25.60
N ALA A 170 -2.95 30.34 -26.32
CA ALA A 170 -1.86 29.40 -26.61
C ALA A 170 -1.21 28.89 -25.33
N PHE A 171 -0.99 29.76 -24.35
CA PHE A 171 -0.53 29.37 -23.01
C PHE A 171 -1.51 28.41 -22.33
N GLY A 172 -2.81 28.71 -22.33
CA GLY A 172 -3.84 27.84 -21.77
C GLY A 172 -3.87 26.44 -22.40
N ILE A 173 -3.73 26.37 -23.72
CA ILE A 173 -3.67 25.10 -24.47
C ILE A 173 -2.40 24.32 -24.10
N ILE A 174 -1.22 24.95 -24.14
CA ILE A 174 0.06 24.31 -23.80
C ILE A 174 0.02 23.83 -22.35
N PHE A 175 -0.46 24.66 -21.42
CA PHE A 175 -0.62 24.29 -20.02
C PHE A 175 -1.54 23.08 -19.87
N SER A 176 -2.68 23.07 -20.55
CA SER A 176 -3.65 21.98 -20.52
C SER A 176 -3.07 20.66 -21.06
N ILE A 177 -2.14 20.71 -22.01
CA ILE A 177 -1.49 19.51 -22.55
C ILE A 177 -0.33 19.03 -21.65
N VAL A 178 0.51 19.95 -21.17
CA VAL A 178 1.77 19.61 -20.49
C VAL A 178 1.57 19.37 -18.99
N PHE A 179 0.71 20.14 -18.33
CA PHE A 179 0.55 20.08 -16.88
C PHE A 179 0.05 18.71 -16.40
N PRO A 180 -1.00 18.08 -16.98
CA PRO A 180 -1.45 16.75 -16.56
C PRO A 180 -0.39 15.66 -16.65
N LEU A 181 0.56 15.78 -17.59
CA LEU A 181 1.60 14.78 -17.80
C LEU A 181 2.64 14.75 -16.67
N LYS A 182 2.81 15.87 -15.95
CA LYS A 182 3.80 16.01 -14.86
C LYS A 182 3.17 16.18 -13.48
N ALA A 183 1.92 16.62 -13.42
CA ALA A 183 1.27 16.96 -12.17
C ALA A 183 1.12 15.78 -11.19
N PRO A 184 0.72 14.56 -11.60
CA PRO A 184 0.62 13.42 -10.67
C PRO A 184 1.96 13.12 -9.99
N ALA A 185 3.04 13.04 -10.77
CA ALA A 185 4.38 12.81 -10.25
C ALA A 185 4.85 13.98 -9.36
N TYR A 186 4.56 15.22 -9.73
CA TYR A 186 4.89 16.39 -8.92
C TYR A 186 4.18 16.37 -7.57
N PHE A 187 2.88 16.08 -7.51
CA PHE A 187 2.12 16.06 -6.26
C PHE A 187 2.61 14.97 -5.32
N ILE A 188 2.82 13.75 -5.84
CA ILE A 188 3.35 12.64 -5.04
C ILE A 188 4.78 12.97 -4.57
N ARG A 189 5.67 13.38 -5.48
CA ARG A 189 7.06 13.71 -5.11
C ARG A 189 7.15 14.87 -4.14
N LYS A 190 6.23 15.85 -4.17
CA LYS A 190 6.25 17.02 -3.26
C LYS A 190 6.19 16.61 -1.79
N GLU A 191 5.41 15.60 -1.43
CA GLU A 191 5.29 15.12 -0.05
C GLU A 191 6.59 14.45 0.44
N PHE A 192 7.28 13.74 -0.46
CA PHE A 192 8.48 12.94 -0.15
C PHE A 192 9.82 13.61 -0.50
N LYS A 193 9.82 14.73 -1.23
CA LYS A 193 11.04 15.44 -1.67
C LYS A 193 11.94 15.84 -0.50
N LYS A 194 11.34 16.16 0.66
CA LYS A 194 12.07 16.46 1.90
C LYS A 194 12.87 15.27 2.45
N TYR A 195 12.55 14.06 2.01
CA TYR A 195 13.23 12.82 2.41
C TYR A 195 14.12 12.24 1.30
N ASP A 196 14.23 12.91 0.15
CA ASP A 196 15.01 12.41 -0.99
C ASP A 196 16.50 12.79 -0.89
N TRP A 197 17.07 12.59 0.29
CA TRP A 197 18.51 12.71 0.52
C TRP A 197 19.23 11.42 0.07
N CYS A 198 20.49 11.51 -0.31
CA CYS A 198 21.34 10.33 -0.55
C CYS A 198 22.56 10.40 0.39
N VAL A 199 23.07 9.23 0.75
CA VAL A 199 24.33 9.10 1.49
C VAL A 199 25.27 8.28 0.63
N GLU A 200 26.28 8.95 0.07
CA GLU A 200 27.30 8.29 -0.72
C GLU A 200 28.22 7.47 0.20
N VAL A 201 28.32 6.18 -0.09
CA VAL A 201 29.17 5.25 0.63
C VAL A 201 29.95 4.45 -0.39
N ASP A 202 31.28 4.46 -0.26
CA ASP A 202 32.17 3.57 -0.98
C ASP A 202 32.38 2.29 -0.15
N PRO A 203 31.80 1.13 -0.55
CA PRO A 203 31.95 -0.13 0.17
C PRO A 203 33.38 -0.67 0.17
N GLN A 204 34.21 -0.26 -0.80
CA GLN A 204 35.61 -0.71 -0.91
C GLN A 204 36.55 0.07 0.00
N LYS A 205 36.10 1.22 0.51
CA LYS A 205 36.90 2.03 1.43
C LYS A 205 37.12 1.29 2.75
N LEU A 206 38.39 1.08 3.09
CA LEU A 206 38.80 0.50 4.37
C LEU A 206 38.21 1.29 5.54
N LYS A 207 37.55 0.58 6.46
CA LYS A 207 36.95 1.15 7.67
C LYS A 207 37.77 0.81 8.90
N GLY A 208 37.82 1.74 9.84
CA GLY A 208 38.44 1.54 11.14
C GLY A 208 37.75 0.48 12.02
N LYS A 209 38.33 0.27 13.20
CA LYS A 209 37.72 -0.56 14.25
C LYS A 209 36.43 0.11 14.73
N ASN A 210 35.32 -0.64 14.72
CA ASN A 210 33.96 -0.16 15.03
C ASN A 210 33.35 0.85 14.03
N GLU A 211 33.92 0.97 12.83
CA GLU A 211 33.35 1.74 11.73
C GLU A 211 32.76 0.81 10.67
N TYR A 212 31.56 1.16 10.21
CA TYR A 212 30.73 0.38 9.28
C TYR A 212 30.13 1.30 8.23
N ASP A 213 29.72 0.71 7.11
CA ASP A 213 28.94 1.42 6.10
C ASP A 213 27.49 1.61 6.55
N VAL A 214 26.92 0.53 7.11
CA VAL A 214 25.53 0.47 7.53
C VAL A 214 25.44 -0.25 8.87
N ILE A 215 24.73 0.36 9.82
CA ILE A 215 24.34 -0.28 11.09
C ILE A 215 22.83 -0.52 11.09
N ILE A 216 22.42 -1.73 11.40
CA ILE A 216 21.01 -2.13 11.49
C ILE A 216 20.64 -2.32 12.96
N VAL A 217 19.64 -1.59 13.41
CA VAL A 217 19.14 -1.62 14.80
C VAL A 217 17.92 -2.53 14.89
N GLY A 218 18.13 -3.74 15.42
CA GLY A 218 17.13 -4.80 15.54
C GLY A 218 17.20 -5.83 14.41
N SER A 219 17.07 -7.11 14.76
CA SER A 219 17.20 -8.24 13.84
C SER A 219 15.88 -8.95 13.53
N GLY A 220 14.76 -8.23 13.54
CA GLY A 220 13.54 -8.70 12.88
C GLY A 220 13.74 -8.91 11.37
N ILE A 221 12.84 -9.64 10.73
CA ILE A 221 13.04 -10.12 9.36
C ILE A 221 13.31 -9.02 8.32
N GLY A 222 12.74 -7.81 8.48
CA GLY A 222 13.00 -6.68 7.57
C GLY A 222 14.44 -6.17 7.65
N GLY A 223 14.95 -5.97 8.86
CA GLY A 223 16.36 -5.63 9.11
C GLY A 223 17.33 -6.72 8.65
N LEU A 224 17.02 -7.99 8.91
CA LEU A 224 17.82 -9.12 8.40
C LEU A 224 17.84 -9.16 6.87
N THR A 225 16.69 -8.94 6.22
CA THR A 225 16.58 -8.85 4.75
C THR A 225 17.46 -7.74 4.20
N CYS A 226 17.37 -6.54 4.78
CA CYS A 226 18.17 -5.40 4.38
C CYS A 226 19.67 -5.68 4.55
N GLY A 227 20.06 -6.24 5.70
CA GLY A 227 21.45 -6.58 6.00
C GLY A 227 22.03 -7.63 5.08
N ALA A 228 21.27 -8.66 4.74
CA ALA A 228 21.68 -9.72 3.84
C ALA A 228 21.95 -9.18 2.42
N LEU A 229 21.01 -8.40 1.88
CA LEU A 229 21.17 -7.79 0.55
C LEU A 229 22.34 -6.80 0.49
N LEU A 230 22.52 -5.96 1.51
CA LEU A 230 23.62 -5.01 1.57
C LEU A 230 24.98 -5.71 1.73
N SER A 231 25.05 -6.78 2.54
CA SER A 231 26.27 -7.57 2.69
C SER A 231 26.64 -8.27 1.38
N LYS A 232 25.66 -8.84 0.66
CA LYS A 232 25.85 -9.40 -0.70
C LYS A 232 26.44 -8.37 -1.66
N ARG A 233 26.04 -7.11 -1.54
CA ARG A 233 26.51 -5.98 -2.37
C ARG A 233 27.85 -5.38 -1.88
N GLY A 234 28.50 -6.02 -0.91
CA GLY A 234 29.84 -5.65 -0.45
C GLY A 234 29.90 -4.56 0.63
N TYR A 235 28.74 -4.09 1.14
CA TYR A 235 28.73 -3.13 2.24
C TYR A 235 29.19 -3.79 3.54
N LYS A 236 29.99 -3.08 4.34
CA LYS A 236 30.37 -3.52 5.69
C LYS A 236 29.20 -3.28 6.65
N VAL A 237 28.37 -4.30 6.83
CA VAL A 237 27.14 -4.26 7.65
C VAL A 237 27.38 -4.73 9.08
N LEU A 238 26.76 -4.04 10.05
CA LEU A 238 26.63 -4.50 11.43
C LEU A 238 25.15 -4.55 11.84
N VAL A 239 24.65 -5.72 12.22
CA VAL A 239 23.33 -5.89 12.84
C VAL A 239 23.49 -5.97 14.36
N LEU A 240 22.72 -5.16 15.09
CA LEU A 240 22.71 -5.13 16.55
C LEU A 240 21.35 -5.58 17.08
N GLU A 241 21.34 -6.65 17.86
CA GLU A 241 20.14 -7.26 18.42
C GLU A 241 20.18 -7.23 19.95
N GLN A 242 19.10 -6.77 20.59
CA GLN A 242 19.00 -6.72 22.04
C GLN A 242 18.83 -8.11 22.67
N HIS A 243 18.15 -9.02 21.99
CA HIS A 243 17.86 -10.36 22.48
C HIS A 243 19.06 -11.29 22.31
N TYR A 244 18.98 -12.52 22.86
CA TYR A 244 20.06 -13.50 22.76
C TYR A 244 20.05 -14.27 21.43
N GLN A 245 19.00 -14.10 20.62
CA GLN A 245 18.81 -14.71 19.30
C GLN A 245 18.23 -13.67 18.34
N VAL A 246 18.36 -13.93 17.04
CA VAL A 246 17.80 -13.07 15.99
C VAL A 246 16.35 -13.43 15.66
N GLY A 247 15.65 -12.57 14.92
CA GLY A 247 14.37 -12.89 14.27
C GLY A 247 13.17 -12.07 14.75
N GLY A 248 13.21 -11.50 15.96
CA GLY A 248 12.07 -10.76 16.52
C GLY A 248 10.83 -11.65 16.64
N TYR A 249 9.70 -11.25 16.06
CA TYR A 249 8.51 -12.12 15.99
C TYR A 249 8.73 -13.40 15.17
N CYS A 250 9.67 -13.38 14.22
CA CYS A 250 10.09 -14.56 13.45
C CYS A 250 11.14 -15.36 14.22
N SER A 251 10.76 -15.87 15.38
CA SER A 251 11.65 -16.64 16.25
C SER A 251 10.91 -17.84 16.85
N SER A 252 11.68 -18.76 17.42
CA SER A 252 11.16 -19.93 18.12
C SER A 252 11.86 -20.08 19.46
N PHE A 253 11.23 -20.76 20.41
CA PHE A 253 11.85 -21.18 21.65
C PHE A 253 11.64 -22.66 21.90
N LYS A 254 12.54 -23.27 22.68
CA LYS A 254 12.49 -24.69 23.02
C LYS A 254 12.20 -24.88 24.51
N ARG A 255 11.27 -25.79 24.85
CA ARG A 255 10.96 -26.17 26.23
C ARG A 255 10.74 -27.67 26.34
N ARG A 256 11.52 -28.34 27.19
CA ARG A 256 11.39 -29.79 27.49
C ARG A 256 11.27 -30.67 26.23
N GLY A 257 12.03 -30.34 25.18
CA GLY A 257 12.04 -31.08 23.92
C GLY A 257 11.08 -30.57 22.84
N PHE A 258 10.10 -29.71 23.18
CA PHE A 258 9.16 -29.11 22.24
C PHE A 258 9.67 -27.76 21.72
N VAL A 259 9.39 -27.45 20.46
CA VAL A 259 9.71 -26.17 19.81
C VAL A 259 8.41 -25.44 19.48
N PHE A 260 8.36 -24.15 19.81
CA PHE A 260 7.20 -23.29 19.57
C PHE A 260 7.63 -22.01 18.86
N ASN A 261 6.87 -21.59 17.86
CA ASN A 261 7.06 -20.28 17.23
C ASN A 261 6.49 -19.16 18.12
N THR A 262 7.06 -17.97 18.05
CA THR A 262 6.65 -16.82 18.89
C THR A 262 5.72 -15.85 18.20
N GLY A 263 5.33 -16.11 16.95
CA GLY A 263 4.48 -15.20 16.18
C GLY A 263 4.34 -15.48 14.68
N VAL A 264 5.01 -16.51 14.13
CA VAL A 264 4.90 -16.88 12.72
C VAL A 264 4.36 -18.29 12.62
N GLU A 265 3.11 -18.40 12.16
CA GLU A 265 2.42 -19.68 11.97
C GLU A 265 2.03 -19.92 10.51
N ASP A 266 1.95 -18.85 9.72
CA ASP A 266 1.64 -18.93 8.31
C ASP A 266 2.34 -17.83 7.51
N VAL A 267 2.90 -18.19 6.35
CA VAL A 267 3.77 -17.32 5.54
C VAL A 267 3.30 -17.32 4.09
N SER A 268 2.97 -16.14 3.58
CA SER A 268 2.75 -15.86 2.16
C SER A 268 4.05 -15.43 1.47
N GLY A 269 4.00 -15.19 0.16
CA GLY A 269 5.13 -14.68 -0.63
C GLY A 269 5.97 -15.75 -1.34
N LEU A 270 5.54 -17.02 -1.28
CA LEU A 270 6.33 -18.20 -1.70
C LEU A 270 5.87 -18.86 -3.01
N TRP A 271 5.01 -18.19 -3.79
CA TRP A 271 4.74 -18.55 -5.20
C TRP A 271 5.84 -18.02 -6.11
N GLU A 272 5.82 -18.37 -7.39
CA GLU A 272 6.91 -18.10 -8.34
C GLU A 272 7.34 -16.62 -8.43
N LYS A 273 6.38 -15.69 -8.41
CA LYS A 273 6.60 -14.23 -8.44
C LYS A 273 6.56 -13.56 -7.07
N GLY A 274 6.50 -14.36 -6.00
CA GLY A 274 6.40 -13.83 -4.64
C GLY A 274 7.73 -13.26 -4.14
N PRO A 275 7.68 -12.22 -3.29
CA PRO A 275 8.88 -11.52 -2.79
C PRO A 275 9.80 -12.43 -1.97
N LEU A 276 9.26 -13.39 -1.20
CA LEU A 276 10.10 -14.35 -0.48
C LEU A 276 10.79 -15.32 -1.45
N THR A 277 10.10 -15.80 -2.48
CA THR A 277 10.73 -16.64 -3.52
C THR A 277 11.85 -15.90 -4.24
N PHE A 278 11.63 -14.64 -4.60
CA PHE A 278 12.67 -13.78 -5.19
C PHE A 278 13.86 -13.68 -4.25
N LEU A 279 13.63 -13.38 -2.97
CA LEU A 279 14.69 -13.23 -1.98
C LEU A 279 15.48 -14.52 -1.73
N LEU A 280 14.80 -15.66 -1.64
CA LEU A 280 15.47 -16.95 -1.47
C LEU A 280 16.39 -17.25 -2.67
N ARG A 281 15.96 -16.92 -3.90
CA ARG A 281 16.81 -17.04 -5.10
C ARG A 281 18.02 -16.12 -5.02
N GLU A 282 17.83 -14.88 -4.55
CA GLU A 282 18.94 -13.94 -4.32
C GLU A 282 19.99 -14.50 -3.37
N PHE A 283 19.58 -15.33 -2.41
CA PHE A 283 20.48 -15.94 -1.42
C PHE A 283 20.97 -17.34 -1.82
N GLY A 284 20.53 -17.88 -2.96
CA GLY A 284 20.81 -19.26 -3.36
C GLY A 284 20.14 -20.32 -2.48
N LEU A 285 19.10 -19.94 -1.74
CA LEU A 285 18.34 -20.82 -0.85
C LEU A 285 17.13 -21.41 -1.59
N LYS A 286 16.75 -22.65 -1.27
CA LYS A 286 15.58 -23.31 -1.84
C LYS A 286 14.39 -23.21 -0.89
N LYS A 287 13.21 -22.92 -1.44
CA LYS A 287 11.95 -22.90 -0.69
C LYS A 287 11.75 -24.20 0.09
N ASP A 288 11.89 -25.34 -0.59
CA ASP A 288 11.52 -26.64 -0.02
C ASP A 288 12.46 -27.09 1.12
N ASP A 289 13.64 -26.47 1.24
CA ASP A 289 14.55 -26.73 2.35
C ASP A 289 14.10 -26.01 3.64
N LEU A 290 13.40 -24.88 3.49
CA LEU A 290 13.04 -23.98 4.59
C LEU A 290 11.54 -23.96 4.90
N PHE A 291 10.69 -24.37 3.98
CA PHE A 291 9.24 -24.23 4.11
C PHE A 291 8.49 -25.51 3.74
N VAL A 292 7.34 -25.70 4.39
CA VAL A 292 6.34 -26.73 4.09
C VAL A 292 4.99 -26.05 3.93
N LYS A 293 4.12 -26.53 3.04
CA LYS A 293 2.79 -25.95 2.86
C LYS A 293 1.91 -26.34 4.05
N ASN A 294 1.18 -25.37 4.61
CA ASN A 294 0.19 -25.62 5.66
C ASN A 294 -1.06 -26.30 5.09
N SER A 295 -1.66 -27.21 5.85
CA SER A 295 -3.07 -27.59 5.68
C SER A 295 -3.93 -26.76 6.63
N THR A 296 -5.09 -26.29 6.17
CA THR A 296 -5.95 -25.37 6.91
C THR A 296 -7.40 -25.85 6.91
N LYS A 297 -8.00 -25.84 8.10
CA LYS A 297 -9.43 -26.03 8.36
C LYS A 297 -10.02 -24.77 8.94
N TYR A 298 -11.16 -24.34 8.41
CA TYR A 298 -12.01 -23.35 9.07
C TYR A 298 -13.21 -24.06 9.70
N ILE A 299 -13.57 -23.68 10.93
CA ILE A 299 -14.82 -24.06 11.56
C ILE A 299 -15.75 -22.86 11.48
N PHE A 300 -16.85 -23.00 10.77
CA PHE A 300 -17.81 -21.93 10.54
C PHE A 300 -19.25 -22.46 10.61
N LYS A 301 -20.05 -21.89 11.51
CA LYS A 301 -21.41 -22.31 11.87
C LYS A 301 -21.51 -23.82 12.15
N GLY A 302 -20.54 -24.34 12.90
CA GLY A 302 -20.44 -25.75 13.26
C GLY A 302 -20.11 -26.70 12.09
N ARG A 303 -19.66 -26.18 10.94
CA ARG A 303 -19.20 -26.97 9.80
C ARG A 303 -17.70 -26.81 9.60
N ASP A 304 -17.07 -27.91 9.21
CA ASP A 304 -15.67 -27.91 8.76
C ASP A 304 -15.61 -27.48 7.30
N VAL A 305 -14.73 -26.53 7.00
CA VAL A 305 -14.47 -26.01 5.66
C VAL A 305 -12.98 -26.21 5.36
N GLU A 306 -12.70 -27.17 4.49
CA GLU A 306 -11.35 -27.61 4.12
C GLU A 306 -11.23 -27.71 2.60
N ALA A 307 -10.12 -27.22 2.05
CA ALA A 307 -9.79 -27.33 0.63
C ALA A 307 -8.27 -27.30 0.43
N GLU A 308 -7.74 -28.07 -0.51
CA GLU A 308 -6.29 -28.13 -0.76
C GLU A 308 -5.79 -27.01 -1.68
N ASN A 309 -6.70 -26.49 -2.50
CA ASN A 309 -6.45 -25.50 -3.55
C ASN A 309 -7.67 -24.60 -3.76
N LEU A 310 -7.49 -23.55 -4.57
CA LEU A 310 -8.56 -22.59 -4.83
C LEU A 310 -9.74 -23.21 -5.59
N GLU A 311 -9.51 -24.13 -6.53
CA GLU A 311 -10.60 -24.74 -7.30
C GLU A 311 -11.55 -25.52 -6.38
N GLU A 312 -11.00 -26.32 -5.46
CA GLU A 312 -11.75 -27.03 -4.43
C GLU A 312 -12.46 -26.08 -3.48
N PHE A 313 -11.79 -25.00 -3.07
CA PHE A 313 -12.39 -24.01 -2.17
C PHE A 313 -13.59 -23.32 -2.82
N ILE A 314 -13.47 -22.90 -4.09
CA ILE A 314 -14.57 -22.33 -4.87
C ILE A 314 -15.71 -23.32 -5.00
N LYS A 315 -15.42 -24.59 -5.29
CA LYS A 315 -16.44 -25.65 -5.39
C LYS A 315 -17.19 -25.83 -4.07
N LEU A 316 -16.45 -25.99 -2.97
CA LEU A 316 -17.01 -26.16 -1.63
C LEU A 316 -17.89 -24.96 -1.23
N LEU A 317 -17.41 -23.73 -1.42
CA LEU A 317 -18.19 -22.53 -1.13
C LEU A 317 -19.45 -22.45 -2.01
N SER A 318 -19.37 -22.84 -3.28
CA SER A 318 -20.52 -22.85 -4.18
C SER A 318 -21.57 -23.90 -3.80
N GLU A 319 -21.15 -25.01 -3.18
CA GLU A 319 -22.05 -26.02 -2.61
C GLU A 319 -22.67 -25.54 -1.28
N MET A 320 -21.90 -24.82 -0.45
CA MET A 320 -22.37 -24.23 0.80
C MET A 320 -23.33 -23.05 0.59
N PHE A 321 -23.13 -22.28 -0.48
CA PHE A 321 -23.91 -21.08 -0.83
C PHE A 321 -24.42 -21.17 -2.28
N PRO A 322 -25.42 -22.01 -2.58
CA PRO A 322 -25.90 -22.23 -3.94
C PRO A 322 -26.38 -20.97 -4.67
N ASP A 323 -26.92 -19.99 -3.92
CA ASP A 323 -27.37 -18.70 -4.46
C ASP A 323 -26.23 -17.79 -4.94
N GLU A 324 -24.98 -18.11 -4.58
CA GLU A 324 -23.76 -17.37 -4.91
C GLU A 324 -22.88 -18.12 -5.93
N LYS A 325 -23.38 -19.21 -6.52
CA LYS A 325 -22.60 -20.13 -7.38
C LYS A 325 -21.90 -19.45 -8.57
N GLU A 326 -22.47 -18.39 -9.12
CA GLU A 326 -21.85 -17.60 -10.19
C GLU A 326 -20.95 -16.48 -9.64
N ASN A 327 -21.28 -15.94 -8.47
CA ASN A 327 -20.62 -14.80 -7.86
C ASN A 327 -19.29 -15.16 -7.19
N ILE A 328 -19.19 -16.35 -6.57
CA ILE A 328 -17.96 -16.82 -5.92
C ILE A 328 -16.80 -16.92 -6.92
N PRO A 329 -16.93 -17.62 -8.07
CA PRO A 329 -15.87 -17.63 -9.08
C PRO A 329 -15.57 -16.23 -9.64
N ALA A 330 -16.59 -15.37 -9.81
CA ALA A 330 -16.41 -14.02 -10.30
C ALA A 330 -15.55 -13.17 -9.35
N PHE A 331 -15.82 -13.24 -8.04
CA PHE A 331 -15.03 -12.58 -7.00
C PHE A 331 -13.57 -13.02 -7.04
N PHE A 332 -13.29 -14.33 -7.01
CA PHE A 332 -11.91 -14.83 -7.02
C PHE A 332 -11.18 -14.54 -8.32
N ASN A 333 -11.87 -14.51 -9.46
CA ASN A 333 -11.29 -14.11 -10.73
C ASN A 333 -10.90 -12.62 -10.76
N ASP A 334 -11.77 -11.74 -10.24
CA ASP A 334 -11.45 -10.31 -10.08
C ASP A 334 -10.26 -10.10 -9.13
N ALA A 335 -10.28 -10.77 -7.97
CA ALA A 335 -9.22 -10.71 -6.99
C ALA A 335 -7.88 -11.22 -7.54
N ARG A 336 -7.88 -12.32 -8.30
CA ARG A 336 -6.68 -12.86 -8.96
C ARG A 336 -6.09 -11.87 -9.96
N LYS A 337 -6.91 -11.23 -10.80
CA LYS A 337 -6.42 -10.21 -11.75
C LYS A 337 -5.77 -9.03 -11.04
N ALA A 338 -6.40 -8.54 -9.97
CA ALA A 338 -5.85 -7.46 -9.15
C ALA A 338 -4.54 -7.87 -8.45
N TYR A 339 -4.47 -9.11 -7.98
CA TYR A 339 -3.27 -9.68 -7.36
C TYR A 339 -2.11 -9.80 -8.36
N ASP A 340 -2.35 -10.41 -9.52
CA ASP A 340 -1.36 -10.55 -10.58
C ASP A 340 -0.87 -9.19 -11.09
N GLU A 341 -1.75 -8.18 -11.11
CA GLU A 341 -1.40 -6.79 -11.41
C GLU A 341 -0.52 -6.14 -10.35
N CYS A 342 -0.75 -6.40 -9.06
CA CYS A 342 0.09 -5.91 -7.97
C CYS A 342 1.55 -6.37 -8.14
N TYR A 343 1.76 -7.63 -8.52
CA TYR A 343 3.09 -8.25 -8.65
C TYR A 343 3.62 -8.28 -10.09
N ARG A 344 3.05 -7.49 -11.01
CA ARG A 344 3.43 -7.55 -12.43
C ARG A 344 4.84 -6.99 -12.70
N ASP A 345 5.18 -5.88 -12.07
CA ASP A 345 6.43 -5.13 -12.33
C ASP A 345 7.55 -5.46 -11.31
N THR A 346 7.48 -6.62 -10.65
CA THR A 346 8.40 -6.99 -9.56
C THR A 346 9.64 -7.73 -10.02
N GLU A 347 9.81 -7.97 -11.32
CA GLU A 347 10.91 -8.78 -11.87
C GLU A 347 12.30 -8.21 -11.54
N ILE A 348 12.43 -6.88 -11.44
CA ILE A 348 13.72 -6.22 -11.22
C ILE A 348 14.09 -6.15 -9.74
N TYR A 349 13.15 -5.76 -8.88
CA TYR A 349 13.42 -5.50 -7.46
C TYR A 349 12.77 -6.48 -6.50
N GLY A 350 12.01 -7.45 -7.01
CA GLY A 350 11.33 -8.50 -6.24
C GLY A 350 10.12 -8.04 -5.43
N THR A 351 9.71 -6.78 -5.54
CA THR A 351 8.64 -6.20 -4.70
C THR A 351 7.74 -5.22 -5.46
N PRO A 352 6.44 -5.14 -5.13
CA PRO A 352 5.62 -3.99 -5.51
C PRO A 352 6.19 -2.70 -4.90
N LEU A 353 6.05 -1.58 -5.60
CA LEU A 353 6.54 -0.27 -5.16
C LEU A 353 5.37 0.70 -4.98
N PRO A 354 5.42 1.57 -3.95
CA PRO A 354 4.47 2.68 -3.82
C PRO A 354 4.70 3.73 -4.92
N GLY A 355 3.70 4.59 -5.15
CA GLY A 355 3.66 5.51 -6.30
C GLY A 355 4.88 6.44 -6.41
N GLU A 356 5.41 6.93 -5.30
CA GLU A 356 6.61 7.76 -5.25
C GLU A 356 7.86 7.03 -5.73
N LEU A 357 7.99 5.74 -5.39
CA LEU A 357 9.09 4.89 -5.83
C LEU A 357 8.90 4.45 -7.28
N ILE A 358 7.67 4.21 -7.74
CA ILE A 358 7.39 3.99 -9.16
C ILE A 358 7.89 5.20 -9.98
N ALA A 359 7.56 6.42 -9.55
CA ALA A 359 8.00 7.63 -10.23
C ALA A 359 9.53 7.81 -10.15
N LYS A 360 10.16 7.51 -9.02
CA LYS A 360 11.63 7.62 -8.84
C LYS A 360 12.39 6.62 -9.70
N VAL A 361 11.96 5.36 -9.69
CA VAL A 361 12.72 4.22 -10.23
C VAL A 361 12.38 3.94 -11.69
N PHE A 362 11.09 3.97 -12.05
CA PHE A 362 10.62 3.68 -13.41
C PHE A 362 10.28 4.95 -14.22
N GLY A 363 10.34 6.12 -13.58
CA GLY A 363 10.06 7.41 -14.20
C GLY A 363 8.61 7.87 -14.12
N GLU A 364 8.39 9.17 -14.27
CA GLU A 364 7.08 9.83 -14.10
C GLU A 364 6.01 9.28 -15.06
N ARG A 365 6.42 8.87 -16.27
CA ARG A 365 5.52 8.29 -17.27
C ARG A 365 4.97 6.94 -16.83
N LYS A 366 5.77 6.09 -16.16
CA LYS A 366 5.30 4.80 -15.65
C LYS A 366 4.22 4.99 -14.59
N LEU A 367 4.40 5.96 -13.69
CA LEU A 367 3.38 6.33 -12.70
C LEU A 367 2.08 6.80 -13.40
N LEU A 368 2.19 7.66 -14.41
CA LEU A 368 1.02 8.16 -15.15
C LEU A 368 0.26 7.04 -15.86
N ASP A 369 0.98 6.10 -16.48
CA ASP A 369 0.39 4.96 -17.17
C ASP A 369 -0.06 3.83 -16.21
N TYR A 370 0.31 3.88 -14.93
CA TYR A 370 0.09 2.80 -13.96
C TYR A 370 -1.39 2.41 -13.80
N PRO A 371 -2.35 3.33 -13.61
CA PRO A 371 -3.76 2.95 -13.48
C PRO A 371 -4.32 2.29 -14.74
N ARG A 372 -3.84 2.70 -15.93
CA ARG A 372 -4.24 2.11 -17.21
C ARG A 372 -3.66 0.71 -17.40
N GLN A 373 -2.43 0.49 -16.91
CA GLN A 373 -1.76 -0.80 -16.97
C GLN A 373 -2.30 -1.75 -15.89
N HIS A 374 -2.67 -1.26 -14.71
CA HIS A 374 -3.09 -2.05 -13.53
C HIS A 374 -4.52 -1.70 -13.07
N PRO A 375 -5.53 -1.79 -13.95
CA PRO A 375 -6.87 -1.28 -13.66
C PRO A 375 -7.58 -2.02 -12.52
N HIS A 376 -7.41 -3.34 -12.38
CA HIS A 376 -8.02 -4.14 -11.32
C HIS A 376 -7.32 -3.89 -9.99
N TYR A 377 -5.99 -3.82 -9.97
CA TYR A 377 -5.27 -3.47 -8.74
C TYR A 377 -5.63 -2.06 -8.26
N TYR A 378 -5.72 -1.09 -9.18
CA TYR A 378 -6.13 0.27 -8.85
C TYR A 378 -7.56 0.32 -8.31
N ASP A 379 -8.44 -0.59 -8.75
CA ASP A 379 -9.80 -0.73 -8.20
C ASP A 379 -9.81 -1.18 -6.76
N TRP A 380 -9.06 -2.23 -6.48
CA TRP A 380 -8.91 -2.74 -5.12
C TRP A 380 -8.19 -1.74 -4.21
N ALA A 381 -7.17 -1.02 -4.70
CA ALA A 381 -6.42 -0.06 -3.89
C ALA A 381 -7.25 1.14 -3.41
N ASN A 382 -8.33 1.49 -4.12
CA ASN A 382 -9.20 2.62 -3.78
C ASN A 382 -10.49 2.23 -3.04
N LYS A 383 -10.64 0.97 -2.63
CA LYS A 383 -11.84 0.45 -1.97
C LYS A 383 -11.50 -0.27 -0.68
N THR A 384 -12.48 -0.34 0.21
CA THR A 384 -12.40 -1.19 1.40
C THR A 384 -12.67 -2.63 1.00
N TYR A 385 -12.20 -3.58 1.81
CA TYR A 385 -12.44 -4.99 1.51
C TYR A 385 -13.93 -5.32 1.53
N LYS A 386 -14.70 -4.70 2.45
CA LYS A 386 -16.16 -4.79 2.43
C LYS A 386 -16.76 -4.37 1.09
N GLN A 387 -16.33 -3.23 0.54
CA GLN A 387 -16.85 -2.76 -0.75
C GLN A 387 -16.59 -3.79 -1.86
N LYS A 388 -15.41 -4.40 -1.89
CA LYS A 388 -15.10 -5.47 -2.86
C LYS A 388 -15.91 -6.73 -2.64
N LEU A 389 -16.19 -7.11 -1.40
CA LEU A 389 -17.08 -8.23 -1.09
C LEU A 389 -18.52 -7.93 -1.54
N ASP A 390 -19.04 -6.74 -1.24
CA ASP A 390 -20.41 -6.31 -1.58
C ASP A 390 -20.66 -6.15 -3.09
N GLU A 391 -19.62 -5.85 -3.87
CA GLU A 391 -19.70 -5.75 -5.34
C GLU A 391 -20.00 -7.08 -6.02
N HIS A 392 -19.54 -8.18 -5.43
CA HIS A 392 -19.68 -9.50 -6.02
C HIS A 392 -20.71 -10.35 -5.27
N LEU A 393 -20.78 -10.25 -3.95
CA LEU A 393 -21.49 -11.19 -3.07
C LEU A 393 -22.67 -10.52 -2.36
N LYS A 394 -23.74 -11.26 -2.14
CA LYS A 394 -24.94 -10.80 -1.40
C LYS A 394 -25.05 -11.45 -0.02
N ASN A 395 -24.67 -12.72 0.11
CA ASN A 395 -24.79 -13.50 1.34
C ASN A 395 -23.76 -13.06 2.39
N GLU A 396 -24.24 -12.57 3.54
CA GLU A 396 -23.39 -12.05 4.62
C GLU A 396 -22.53 -13.13 5.31
N ASP A 397 -23.01 -14.38 5.37
CA ASP A 397 -22.25 -15.48 5.97
C ASP A 397 -21.04 -15.86 5.11
N LEU A 398 -21.21 -15.88 3.79
CA LEU A 398 -20.10 -16.08 2.85
C LEU A 398 -19.07 -14.95 2.98
N LYS A 399 -19.52 -13.70 3.08
CA LYS A 399 -18.61 -12.55 3.29
C LYS A 399 -17.83 -12.67 4.59
N ALA A 400 -18.49 -13.08 5.68
CA ALA A 400 -17.84 -13.32 6.97
C ALA A 400 -16.78 -14.43 6.87
N LEU A 401 -17.09 -15.55 6.20
CA LEU A 401 -16.13 -16.64 5.95
C LEU A 401 -14.91 -16.14 5.14
N LEU A 402 -15.12 -15.34 4.09
CA LEU A 402 -14.04 -14.75 3.29
C LEU A 402 -13.25 -13.66 4.03
N CYS A 403 -13.67 -13.29 5.24
CA CYS A 403 -12.93 -12.42 6.15
C CYS A 403 -12.12 -13.20 7.19
N ALA A 404 -12.14 -14.54 7.17
CA ALA A 404 -11.45 -15.40 8.14
C ALA A 404 -9.96 -15.06 8.33
N GLN A 405 -9.31 -14.57 7.28
CA GLN A 405 -7.88 -14.25 7.30
C GLN A 405 -7.59 -12.76 7.59
N LEU A 406 -8.60 -11.94 7.88
CA LEU A 406 -8.38 -10.54 8.29
C LEU A 406 -7.63 -10.42 9.63
N GLY A 407 -7.53 -11.50 10.42
CA GLY A 407 -6.63 -11.58 11.57
C GLY A 407 -5.15 -11.32 11.23
N TYR A 408 -4.73 -11.54 9.97
CA TYR A 408 -3.38 -11.18 9.49
C TYR A 408 -3.18 -9.67 9.25
N ILE A 409 -4.26 -8.89 9.31
CA ILE A 409 -4.24 -7.43 9.17
C ILE A 409 -4.59 -6.76 10.50
N GLY A 410 -5.58 -7.31 11.19
CA GLY A 410 -6.07 -6.83 12.48
C GLY A 410 -7.06 -5.67 12.39
N THR A 411 -7.87 -5.62 11.34
CA THR A 411 -8.91 -4.61 11.12
C THR A 411 -10.18 -5.21 10.54
N GLU A 412 -11.31 -4.54 10.79
CA GLU A 412 -12.63 -4.89 10.23
C GLU A 412 -12.68 -4.63 8.71
N PRO A 413 -13.48 -5.39 7.93
CA PRO A 413 -13.53 -5.28 6.47
C PRO A 413 -13.95 -3.90 5.95
N GLU A 414 -14.74 -3.14 6.72
CA GLU A 414 -15.15 -1.76 6.45
C GLU A 414 -13.96 -0.78 6.47
N LYS A 415 -12.93 -1.11 7.25
CA LYS A 415 -11.76 -0.26 7.47
C LYS A 415 -10.54 -0.78 6.71
N THR A 416 -10.47 -2.06 6.39
CA THR A 416 -9.35 -2.68 5.68
C THR A 416 -9.28 -2.18 4.23
N PRO A 417 -8.16 -1.60 3.77
CA PRO A 417 -7.91 -1.37 2.34
C PRO A 417 -7.94 -2.69 1.58
N ALA A 418 -8.69 -2.79 0.48
CA ALA A 418 -8.81 -4.05 -0.25
C ALA A 418 -7.46 -4.48 -0.86
N SER A 419 -6.55 -3.55 -1.19
CA SER A 419 -5.17 -3.87 -1.57
C SER A 419 -4.39 -4.60 -0.47
N ASN A 420 -4.60 -4.28 0.81
CA ASN A 420 -3.99 -5.03 1.91
C ASN A 420 -4.64 -6.40 2.07
N ALA A 421 -5.97 -6.49 1.87
CA ALA A 421 -6.68 -7.77 1.86
C ALA A 421 -6.21 -8.69 0.71
N LEU A 422 -5.84 -8.15 -0.47
CA LEU A 422 -5.25 -8.94 -1.55
C LEU A 422 -4.00 -9.69 -1.07
N VAL A 423 -3.11 -8.99 -0.38
CA VAL A 423 -1.81 -9.54 0.06
C VAL A 423 -1.94 -10.43 1.29
N ALA A 424 -2.71 -10.01 2.31
CA ALA A 424 -2.74 -10.68 3.61
C ALA A 424 -3.93 -11.64 3.82
N CYS A 425 -4.88 -11.69 2.89
CA CYS A 425 -6.05 -12.57 2.98
C CYS A 425 -6.23 -13.39 1.71
N ILE A 426 -6.40 -12.74 0.56
CA ILE A 426 -6.66 -13.42 -0.71
C ILE A 426 -5.49 -14.29 -1.17
N SER A 427 -4.25 -13.85 -0.96
CA SER A 427 -3.04 -14.61 -1.34
C SER A 427 -3.04 -16.03 -0.76
N PHE A 428 -3.53 -16.22 0.46
CA PHE A 428 -3.61 -17.53 1.12
C PHE A 428 -4.61 -18.45 0.43
N TYR A 429 -5.74 -17.92 -0.06
CA TYR A 429 -6.67 -18.69 -0.89
C TYR A 429 -6.09 -19.00 -2.28
N LEU A 430 -5.35 -18.07 -2.88
CA LEU A 430 -4.80 -18.22 -4.23
C LEU A 430 -3.58 -19.16 -4.30
N HIS A 431 -2.70 -19.10 -3.31
CA HIS A 431 -1.37 -19.72 -3.36
C HIS A 431 -1.05 -20.63 -2.17
N GLY A 432 -1.91 -20.64 -1.14
CA GLY A 432 -1.69 -21.34 0.11
C GLY A 432 -0.71 -20.62 1.03
N GLY A 433 -0.76 -21.03 2.29
CA GLY A 433 0.16 -20.61 3.34
C GLY A 433 1.26 -21.65 3.59
N TYR A 434 2.39 -21.21 4.14
CA TYR A 434 3.56 -22.05 4.42
C TYR A 434 4.09 -21.87 5.83
N PHE A 435 4.61 -22.95 6.40
CA PHE A 435 5.25 -22.98 7.70
C PHE A 435 6.76 -23.14 7.57
N PRO A 436 7.57 -22.45 8.40
CA PRO A 436 9.03 -22.60 8.40
C PRO A 436 9.46 -23.94 9.03
N LYS A 437 10.05 -24.84 8.22
CA LYS A 437 10.64 -26.12 8.67
C LYS A 437 11.71 -25.87 9.73
N GLY A 438 11.69 -26.62 10.82
CA GLY A 438 12.56 -26.45 11.98
C GLY A 438 12.16 -25.29 12.89
N GLY A 439 11.02 -24.66 12.63
CA GLY A 439 10.53 -23.47 13.34
C GLY A 439 11.02 -22.16 12.71
N ALA A 440 10.34 -21.07 13.04
CA ALA A 440 10.64 -19.72 12.57
C ALA A 440 12.08 -19.27 12.85
N GLN A 441 12.71 -19.75 13.94
CA GLN A 441 14.10 -19.43 14.24
C GLN A 441 15.06 -19.83 13.11
N ARG A 442 14.87 -21.00 12.48
CA ARG A 442 15.75 -21.47 11.40
C ARG A 442 15.68 -20.56 10.18
N PHE A 443 14.51 -20.00 9.90
CA PHE A 443 14.36 -19.01 8.83
C PHE A 443 15.16 -17.75 9.14
N ALA A 444 15.04 -17.18 10.34
CA ALA A 444 15.84 -16.01 10.75
C ALA A 444 17.35 -16.30 10.78
N ASP A 445 17.76 -17.48 11.25
CA ASP A 445 19.17 -17.91 11.29
C ASP A 445 19.77 -17.99 9.89
N SER A 446 19.01 -18.43 8.88
CA SER A 446 19.50 -18.48 7.50
C SER A 446 19.94 -17.11 6.95
N PHE A 447 19.31 -16.02 7.40
CA PHE A 447 19.71 -14.66 7.02
C PHE A 447 20.94 -14.21 7.77
N LYS A 448 21.01 -14.54 9.07
CA LYS A 448 22.21 -14.27 9.87
C LYS A 448 23.42 -14.95 9.25
N ASP A 449 23.31 -16.24 8.94
CA ASP A 449 24.39 -17.03 8.32
C ASP A 449 24.78 -16.46 6.95
N PHE A 450 23.79 -16.01 6.17
CA PHE A 450 24.03 -15.34 4.90
C PHE A 450 24.78 -14.01 5.08
N ILE A 451 24.41 -13.18 6.06
CA ILE A 451 25.11 -11.92 6.37
C ILE A 451 26.56 -12.20 6.78
N GLU A 452 26.78 -13.15 7.68
CA GLU A 452 28.12 -13.46 8.20
C GLU A 452 29.03 -14.08 7.12
N SER A 453 28.48 -14.92 6.24
CA SER A 453 29.23 -15.48 5.10
C SER A 453 29.61 -14.44 4.05
N HIS A 454 28.92 -13.30 4.00
CA HIS A 454 29.24 -12.16 3.12
C HIS A 454 29.97 -11.02 3.86
N GLY A 455 30.63 -11.31 4.99
CA GLY A 455 31.50 -10.38 5.70
C GLY A 455 30.79 -9.37 6.60
N GLY A 456 29.46 -9.41 6.67
CA GLY A 456 28.69 -8.68 7.66
C GLY A 456 28.87 -9.25 9.07
N LYS A 457 28.42 -8.52 10.08
CA LYS A 457 28.46 -8.96 11.49
C LYS A 457 27.10 -8.88 12.14
N VAL A 458 26.72 -9.89 12.91
CA VAL A 458 25.49 -9.92 13.68
C VAL A 458 25.80 -10.11 15.16
N LEU A 459 25.50 -9.10 15.98
CA LEU A 459 25.78 -9.11 17.42
C LEU A 459 24.48 -9.15 18.22
N VAL A 460 24.25 -10.27 18.90
CA VAL A 460 23.14 -10.47 19.86
C VAL A 460 23.52 -9.95 21.25
N LYS A 461 22.55 -9.68 22.12
CA LYS A 461 22.71 -9.06 23.45
C LYS A 461 23.38 -7.67 23.40
N HIS A 462 23.22 -6.96 22.30
CA HIS A 462 23.73 -5.61 22.06
C HIS A 462 22.58 -4.64 21.87
N LYS A 463 21.88 -4.31 22.97
CA LYS A 463 20.79 -3.32 22.94
C LYS A 463 21.35 -1.94 22.61
N VAL A 464 20.90 -1.37 21.49
CA VAL A 464 21.20 0.02 21.14
C VAL A 464 20.49 0.95 22.12
N ALA A 465 21.26 1.81 22.77
CA ALA A 465 20.76 2.80 23.72
C ALA A 465 20.41 4.11 23.04
N LYS A 466 21.14 4.49 21.98
CA LYS A 466 20.96 5.76 21.27
C LYS A 466 21.44 5.67 19.81
N ILE A 467 20.72 6.36 18.92
CA ILE A 467 21.18 6.69 17.56
C ILE A 467 21.85 8.06 17.65
N LEU A 468 23.11 8.14 17.23
CA LEU A 468 23.91 9.37 17.28
C LEU A 468 23.52 10.24 16.08
N VAL A 469 23.04 11.45 16.37
CA VAL A 469 22.60 12.43 15.38
C VAL A 469 23.30 13.76 15.61
N GLU A 470 23.81 14.36 14.54
CA GLU A 470 24.46 15.67 14.52
C GLU A 470 23.99 16.40 13.26
N ASP A 471 23.56 17.66 13.38
CA ASP A 471 23.03 18.46 12.26
C ASP A 471 21.95 17.75 11.42
N ARG A 472 21.07 17.01 12.10
CA ARG A 472 20.03 16.14 11.49
C ARG A 472 20.58 15.05 10.56
N GLU A 473 21.81 14.61 10.79
CA GLU A 473 22.45 13.51 10.08
C GLU A 473 22.94 12.44 11.05
N VAL A 474 22.85 11.17 10.64
CA VAL A 474 23.35 10.03 11.43
C VAL A 474 24.88 10.03 11.51
N ARG A 475 25.39 9.65 12.68
CA ARG A 475 26.83 9.43 12.95
C ARG A 475 27.14 8.02 13.44
N GLY A 476 26.11 7.23 13.76
CA GLY A 476 26.25 5.87 14.26
C GLY A 476 25.31 5.57 15.42
N VAL A 477 25.70 4.66 16.31
CA VAL A 477 24.90 4.24 17.47
C VAL A 477 25.76 3.98 18.71
N THR A 478 25.13 4.00 19.87
CA THR A 478 25.74 3.66 21.17
C THR A 478 25.14 2.37 21.73
N VAL A 479 25.99 1.46 22.20
CA VAL A 479 25.63 0.22 22.91
C VAL A 479 26.47 0.13 24.18
N GLY A 480 25.83 0.23 25.36
CA GLY A 480 26.55 0.43 26.62
C GLY A 480 27.48 1.65 26.51
N ASP A 481 28.76 1.47 26.83
CA ASP A 481 29.77 2.54 26.75
C ASP A 481 30.49 2.60 25.39
N LYS A 482 30.06 1.80 24.40
CA LYS A 482 30.73 1.70 23.09
C LYS A 482 29.94 2.41 22.01
N ASN A 483 30.66 3.19 21.20
CA ASN A 483 30.12 3.82 19.99
C ASN A 483 30.55 3.05 18.74
N PHE A 484 29.60 2.80 17.86
CA PHE A 484 29.81 2.26 16.52
C PHE A 484 29.47 3.35 15.51
N LYS A 485 30.39 3.65 14.59
CA LYS A 485 30.23 4.72 13.61
C LYS A 485 29.70 4.16 12.29
N ALA A 486 28.72 4.84 11.72
CA ALA A 486 28.26 4.60 10.36
C ALA A 486 27.55 5.85 9.80
N PRO A 487 27.69 6.13 8.49
CA PRO A 487 26.95 7.19 7.83
C PRO A 487 25.48 6.81 7.61
N ILE A 488 25.15 5.51 7.66
CA ILE A 488 23.80 4.99 7.49
C ILE A 488 23.42 4.13 8.70
N VAL A 489 22.24 4.41 9.27
CA VAL A 489 21.58 3.56 10.26
C VAL A 489 20.21 3.14 9.72
N VAL A 490 19.92 1.84 9.73
CA VAL A 490 18.61 1.29 9.38
C VAL A 490 17.94 0.83 10.68
N ALA A 491 16.89 1.52 11.09
CA ALA A 491 16.09 1.12 12.23
C ALA A 491 15.04 0.09 11.82
N ASN A 492 15.14 -1.09 12.41
CA ASN A 492 14.14 -2.15 12.30
C ASN A 492 13.26 -2.23 13.58
N ALA A 493 13.59 -1.44 14.59
CA ALA A 493 12.70 -1.17 15.72
C ALA A 493 11.42 -0.44 15.28
N ASN A 494 10.40 -0.43 16.15
CA ASN A 494 9.18 0.34 15.91
C ASN A 494 9.51 1.83 15.72
N ALA A 495 8.79 2.52 14.84
CA ALA A 495 9.03 3.94 14.59
C ALA A 495 8.84 4.83 15.83
N LYS A 496 7.89 4.53 16.73
CA LYS A 496 7.74 5.26 17.99
C LYS A 496 9.00 5.15 18.85
N THR A 497 9.46 3.93 19.10
CA THR A 497 10.71 3.68 19.84
C THR A 497 11.91 4.33 19.16
N THR A 498 12.00 4.21 17.83
CA THR A 498 13.10 4.80 17.05
C THR A 498 13.17 6.31 17.24
N PHE A 499 12.05 7.01 17.05
CA PHE A 499 12.04 8.47 17.05
C PHE A 499 11.96 9.08 18.45
N LEU A 500 11.11 8.52 19.32
CA LEU A 500 10.84 9.10 20.65
C LEU A 500 11.90 8.71 21.67
N GLU A 501 12.56 7.55 21.53
CA GLU A 501 13.56 7.06 22.49
C GLU A 501 14.97 7.06 21.90
N LEU A 502 15.21 6.34 20.78
CA LEU A 502 16.57 6.11 20.28
C LEU A 502 17.20 7.36 19.64
N VAL A 503 16.43 8.11 18.84
CA VAL A 503 16.85 9.41 18.29
C VAL A 503 16.66 10.51 19.32
N GLY A 504 15.56 10.46 20.07
CA GLY A 504 15.16 11.46 21.05
C GLY A 504 14.43 12.65 20.41
N GLU A 505 13.41 13.14 21.10
CA GLU A 505 12.51 14.20 20.61
C GLU A 505 13.25 15.51 20.26
N ASP A 506 14.34 15.84 20.94
CA ASP A 506 15.10 17.09 20.73
C ASP A 506 15.71 17.21 19.33
N ASN A 507 15.85 16.09 18.60
CA ASN A 507 16.38 16.07 17.23
C ASN A 507 15.30 16.21 16.15
N LEU A 508 14.01 16.33 16.54
CA LEU A 508 12.87 16.24 15.63
C LEU A 508 11.99 17.47 15.67
N ASP A 509 11.33 17.76 14.55
CA ASP A 509 10.35 18.84 14.48
C ASP A 509 9.08 18.50 15.26
N LYS A 510 8.52 19.47 16.01
CA LYS A 510 7.32 19.27 16.85
C LYS A 510 6.14 18.63 16.11
N GLY A 511 5.92 19.00 14.85
CA GLY A 511 4.87 18.42 14.03
C GLY A 511 5.09 16.92 13.72
N PHE A 512 6.35 16.53 13.49
CA PHE A 512 6.70 15.12 13.28
C PHE A 512 6.57 14.30 14.56
N ILE A 513 6.95 14.86 15.71
CA ILE A 513 6.75 14.23 17.02
C ILE A 513 5.26 13.97 17.28
N GLY A 514 4.41 15.00 17.07
CA GLY A 514 2.96 14.87 17.22
C GLY A 514 2.37 13.79 16.30
N TYR A 515 2.84 13.74 15.05
CA TYR A 515 2.49 12.68 14.11
C TYR A 515 2.87 11.28 14.62
N ILE A 516 4.12 11.06 15.04
CA ILE A 516 4.58 9.75 15.54
C ILE A 516 3.83 9.33 16.82
N LYS A 517 3.59 10.25 17.75
CA LYS A 517 2.81 9.99 18.97
C LYS A 517 1.36 9.62 18.66
N GLY A 518 0.76 10.28 17.65
CA GLY A 518 -0.61 10.06 17.22
C GLY A 518 -0.85 8.76 16.44
N LEU A 519 0.19 8.05 16.00
CA LEU A 519 0.03 6.74 15.36
C LEU A 519 -0.55 5.73 16.35
N LYS A 520 -1.68 5.12 16.02
CA LYS A 520 -2.29 4.08 16.83
C LYS A 520 -1.60 2.74 16.58
N MET A 521 -1.30 1.99 17.65
CA MET A 521 -0.76 0.64 17.53
C MET A 521 -1.81 -0.33 16.98
N SER A 522 -1.36 -1.41 16.32
CA SER A 522 -2.28 -2.48 15.89
C SER A 522 -2.76 -3.30 17.08
N LEU A 523 -3.68 -4.24 16.84
CA LEU A 523 -4.03 -5.24 17.85
C LEU A 523 -2.82 -6.07 18.29
N SER A 524 -2.98 -6.73 19.43
CA SER A 524 -2.10 -7.75 19.98
C SER A 524 -2.91 -9.03 20.21
N ILE A 525 -2.22 -10.13 20.57
CA ILE A 525 -2.83 -11.43 20.84
C ILE A 525 -2.35 -12.03 22.16
N PHE A 526 -3.01 -13.11 22.57
CA PHE A 526 -2.52 -14.07 23.55
C PHE A 526 -2.13 -15.35 22.80
N MET A 527 -0.95 -15.89 23.11
CA MET A 527 -0.51 -17.18 22.58
C MET A 527 -0.31 -18.18 23.73
N LEU A 528 -0.91 -19.35 23.62
CA LEU A 528 -0.76 -20.47 24.53
C LEU A 528 0.04 -21.57 23.85
N PHE A 529 1.11 -22.03 24.48
CA PHE A 529 2.02 -23.04 23.96
C PHE A 529 1.87 -24.34 24.75
N LEU A 530 1.45 -25.42 24.09
CA LEU A 530 1.19 -26.71 24.72
C LEU A 530 2.06 -27.80 24.10
N GLY A 531 2.80 -28.52 24.93
CA GLY A 531 3.37 -29.82 24.56
C GLY A 531 2.46 -30.90 25.12
N VAL A 532 1.94 -31.78 24.26
CA VAL A 532 0.98 -32.82 24.63
C VAL A 532 1.47 -34.21 24.28
N ASP A 533 1.09 -35.21 25.05
CA ASP A 533 1.34 -36.63 24.76
C ASP A 533 0.18 -37.30 24.00
N MET A 534 -0.21 -36.66 22.90
CA MET A 534 -1.25 -37.14 21.98
C MET A 534 -0.71 -37.27 20.56
N ASP A 535 -1.25 -38.25 19.82
CA ASP A 535 -1.12 -38.31 18.37
C ASP A 535 -2.20 -37.43 17.73
N LEU A 536 -1.75 -36.40 17.00
CA LEU A 536 -2.61 -35.45 16.30
C LEU A 536 -2.40 -35.46 14.79
N LEU A 537 -1.70 -36.46 14.22
CA LEU A 537 -1.30 -36.46 12.79
C LEU A 537 -2.46 -36.37 11.80
N ASN A 538 -3.67 -36.78 12.21
CA ASN A 538 -4.87 -36.70 11.37
C ASN A 538 -5.56 -35.32 11.40
N HIS A 539 -5.06 -34.38 12.20
CA HIS A 539 -5.53 -33.00 12.19
C HIS A 539 -4.75 -32.15 11.17
N PRO A 540 -5.36 -31.11 10.59
CA PRO A 540 -4.64 -30.15 9.76
C PRO A 540 -3.64 -29.35 10.60
N THR A 541 -2.68 -28.70 9.94
CA THR A 541 -1.70 -27.84 10.62
C THR A 541 -2.37 -26.66 11.31
N LEU A 542 -3.34 -26.04 10.64
CA LEU A 542 -4.07 -24.87 11.13
C LEU A 542 -5.56 -25.18 11.25
N ILE A 543 -6.14 -24.89 12.41
CA ILE A 543 -7.58 -24.93 12.64
C ILE A 543 -8.03 -23.54 13.11
N LYS A 544 -8.81 -22.86 12.27
CA LYS A 544 -9.34 -21.51 12.55
C LYS A 544 -10.81 -21.62 12.91
N ASN A 545 -11.15 -21.38 14.17
CA ASN A 545 -12.52 -21.45 14.64
C ASN A 545 -13.16 -20.05 14.63
N LEU A 546 -13.93 -19.79 13.57
CA LEU A 546 -14.58 -18.49 13.34
C LEU A 546 -15.82 -18.30 14.22
N ASP A 547 -16.37 -19.37 14.79
CA ASP A 547 -17.53 -19.30 15.68
C ASP A 547 -17.15 -18.84 17.09
N GLN A 548 -15.87 -18.94 17.47
CA GLN A 548 -15.36 -18.66 18.82
C GLN A 548 -14.09 -17.81 18.85
N ASP A 549 -13.68 -17.25 17.70
CA ASP A 549 -12.55 -16.34 17.51
C ASP A 549 -11.24 -16.83 18.14
N TYR A 550 -10.79 -18.02 17.71
CA TYR A 550 -9.47 -18.55 18.08
C TYR A 550 -8.88 -19.44 16.98
N GLU A 551 -7.56 -19.61 17.03
CA GLU A 551 -6.81 -20.46 16.10
C GLU A 551 -5.97 -21.49 16.86
N VAL A 552 -5.92 -22.72 16.36
CA VAL A 552 -5.06 -23.80 16.84
C VAL A 552 -4.06 -24.15 15.75
N VAL A 553 -2.78 -24.10 16.09
CA VAL A 553 -1.66 -24.43 15.23
C VAL A 553 -0.98 -25.66 15.80
N ILE A 554 -1.08 -26.78 15.09
CA ILE A 554 -0.40 -28.02 15.45
C ILE A 554 0.96 -28.01 14.74
N ASN A 555 1.91 -27.27 15.31
CA ASN A 555 3.24 -27.03 14.73
C ASN A 555 3.91 -28.34 14.25
N SER A 556 3.77 -29.42 15.03
CA SER A 556 4.38 -30.71 14.73
C SER A 556 3.76 -31.41 13.51
N ASN A 557 2.56 -31.02 13.07
CA ASN A 557 1.95 -31.53 11.84
C ASN A 557 2.49 -30.84 10.60
N ALA A 558 3.00 -29.61 10.72
CA ALA A 558 3.84 -29.03 9.67
C ALA A 558 5.23 -29.69 9.65
N ASP A 559 5.85 -29.86 10.81
CA ASP A 559 7.18 -30.46 10.93
C ASP A 559 7.32 -31.32 12.19
N LEU A 560 7.43 -32.64 11.99
CA LEU A 560 7.53 -33.63 13.07
C LEU A 560 8.72 -33.41 14.02
N SER A 561 9.75 -32.66 13.59
CA SER A 561 10.92 -32.38 14.43
C SER A 561 10.64 -31.41 15.58
N LEU A 562 9.47 -30.75 15.60
CA LEU A 562 9.11 -29.76 16.62
C LEU A 562 8.58 -30.36 17.92
N ALA A 563 8.31 -31.67 17.94
CA ALA A 563 7.91 -32.40 19.13
C ALA A 563 8.74 -33.69 19.31
N PRO A 564 8.86 -34.21 20.54
CA PRO A 564 9.35 -35.57 20.75
C PRO A 564 8.48 -36.59 19.99
N LYS A 565 9.05 -37.78 19.73
CA LYS A 565 8.33 -38.87 19.07
C LYS A 565 7.00 -39.18 19.81
N ASP A 566 5.95 -39.43 19.03
CA ASP A 566 4.60 -39.80 19.50
C ASP A 566 3.94 -38.70 20.38
N LYS A 567 4.35 -37.44 20.20
CA LYS A 567 3.83 -36.25 20.90
C LYS A 567 3.57 -35.12 19.91
N ALA A 568 2.84 -34.10 20.35
CA ALA A 568 2.54 -32.93 19.53
C ALA A 568 2.86 -31.59 20.23
N SER A 569 3.29 -30.62 19.44
CA SER A 569 3.47 -29.22 19.84
C SER A 569 2.35 -28.38 19.28
N ILE A 570 1.54 -27.79 20.15
CA ILE A 570 0.35 -26.99 19.80
C ILE A 570 0.56 -25.54 20.22
N THR A 571 0.08 -24.61 19.41
CA THR A 571 -0.02 -23.19 19.75
C THR A 571 -1.45 -22.73 19.54
N ILE A 572 -2.07 -22.15 20.56
CA ILE A 572 -3.44 -21.64 20.49
C ILE A 572 -3.38 -20.12 20.59
N LEU A 573 -3.98 -19.44 19.61
CA LEU A 573 -4.01 -17.99 19.51
C LEU A 573 -5.42 -17.50 19.81
N GLY A 574 -5.52 -16.44 20.61
CA GLY A 574 -6.77 -15.74 20.87
C GLY A 574 -6.54 -14.23 20.97
N ASP A 575 -7.55 -13.47 20.60
CA ASP A 575 -7.49 -12.01 20.64
C ASP A 575 -7.28 -11.49 22.07
N ALA A 576 -6.44 -10.46 22.20
CA ALA A 576 -6.10 -9.90 23.49
C ALA A 576 -5.77 -8.42 23.40
N ASN A 577 -6.38 -7.60 24.26
CA ASN A 577 -6.02 -6.20 24.38
C ASN A 577 -4.87 -6.01 25.38
N TYR A 578 -3.89 -5.18 25.04
CA TYR A 578 -2.76 -4.88 25.92
C TYR A 578 -3.17 -4.30 27.28
N HIS A 579 -4.21 -3.47 27.30
CA HIS A 579 -4.69 -2.78 28.49
C HIS A 579 -5.49 -3.68 29.45
N ASP A 580 -5.91 -4.88 29.00
CA ASP A 580 -6.59 -5.87 29.85
C ASP A 580 -5.62 -6.63 30.77
N PHE A 581 -4.30 -6.51 30.52
CA PHE A 581 -3.27 -7.17 31.30
C PHE A 581 -2.62 -6.20 32.30
N PRO A 582 -2.66 -6.52 33.61
CA PRO A 582 -1.93 -5.79 34.64
C PRO A 582 -0.41 -5.78 34.39
N GLU A 583 0.30 -5.02 35.23
CA GLU A 583 1.75 -4.97 35.17
C GLU A 583 2.38 -6.36 35.32
N ARG A 584 3.35 -6.67 34.47
CA ARG A 584 3.94 -8.00 34.38
C ARG A 584 4.71 -8.33 35.66
N GLY A 585 4.40 -9.48 36.25
CA GLY A 585 5.05 -9.98 37.46
C GLY A 585 4.26 -9.75 38.75
N THR A 586 3.12 -9.07 38.68
CA THR A 586 2.14 -9.04 39.78
C THR A 586 1.34 -10.34 39.84
N GLU A 587 0.78 -10.65 41.01
CA GLU A 587 -0.11 -11.80 41.17
C GLU A 587 -1.34 -11.69 40.27
N GLU A 588 -1.91 -10.49 40.15
CA GLU A 588 -3.05 -10.20 39.27
C GLU A 588 -2.73 -10.53 37.80
N TYR A 589 -1.53 -10.17 37.32
CA TYR A 589 -1.09 -10.52 35.97
C TYR A 589 -0.97 -12.04 35.79
N LEU A 590 -0.38 -12.74 36.76
CA LEU A 590 -0.22 -14.20 36.70
C LEU A 590 -1.58 -14.90 36.69
N GLN A 591 -2.50 -14.45 37.53
CA GLN A 591 -3.87 -14.98 37.61
C GLN A 591 -4.63 -14.71 36.31
N LYS A 592 -4.61 -13.48 35.79
CA LYS A 592 -5.25 -13.14 34.51
C LYS A 592 -4.70 -13.96 33.34
N LYS A 593 -3.37 -14.13 33.30
CA LYS A 593 -2.70 -14.97 32.29
C LYS A 593 -3.13 -16.43 32.39
N LYS A 594 -3.30 -16.96 33.60
CA LYS A 594 -3.76 -18.33 33.85
C LYS A 594 -5.21 -18.52 33.42
N GLU A 595 -6.11 -17.61 33.79
CA GLU A 595 -7.53 -17.64 33.39
C GLU A 595 -7.70 -17.65 31.87
N PHE A 596 -6.93 -16.81 31.17
CA PHE A 596 -6.97 -16.76 29.71
C PHE A 596 -6.47 -18.07 29.07
N ALA A 597 -5.40 -18.65 29.63
CA ALA A 597 -4.90 -19.94 29.18
C ALA A 597 -5.93 -21.05 29.38
N GLU A 598 -6.56 -21.14 30.55
CA GLU A 598 -7.60 -22.13 30.86
C GLU A 598 -8.81 -22.00 29.93
N MET A 599 -9.25 -20.75 29.66
CA MET A 599 -10.32 -20.48 28.70
C MET A 599 -9.98 -20.98 27.30
N LEU A 600 -8.75 -20.74 26.80
CA LEU A 600 -8.32 -21.23 25.49
C LEU A 600 -8.21 -22.76 25.43
N ILE A 601 -7.76 -23.40 26.52
CA ILE A 601 -7.74 -24.88 26.62
C ILE A 601 -9.17 -25.42 26.50
N GLN A 602 -10.12 -24.87 27.26
CA GLN A 602 -11.52 -25.28 27.21
C GLN A 602 -12.16 -25.09 25.83
N LYS A 603 -11.80 -24.01 25.11
CA LYS A 603 -12.24 -23.80 23.74
C LYS A 603 -11.66 -24.86 22.80
N ALA A 604 -10.34 -25.07 22.85
CA ALA A 604 -9.64 -26.01 21.98
C ALA A 604 -10.03 -27.47 22.24
N GLU A 605 -10.39 -27.83 23.47
CA GLU A 605 -10.84 -29.18 23.83
C GLU A 605 -12.14 -29.61 23.13
N LYS A 606 -12.94 -28.65 22.64
CA LYS A 606 -14.12 -28.94 21.81
C LYS A 606 -13.75 -29.47 20.42
N VAL A 607 -12.53 -29.18 19.95
CA VAL A 607 -12.02 -29.57 18.64
C VAL A 607 -11.00 -30.72 18.77
N ILE A 608 -10.25 -30.74 19.87
CA ILE A 608 -9.30 -31.79 20.22
C ILE A 608 -9.77 -32.40 21.55
N PRO A 609 -10.61 -33.44 21.53
CA PRO A 609 -11.14 -34.06 22.74
C PRO A 609 -10.04 -34.51 23.70
N ASP A 610 -10.31 -34.37 25.01
CA ASP A 610 -9.39 -34.74 26.10
C ASP A 610 -8.06 -33.96 26.14
N LEU A 611 -7.91 -32.89 25.36
CA LEU A 611 -6.68 -32.08 25.29
C LEU A 611 -6.12 -31.74 26.68
N SER A 612 -6.97 -31.32 27.61
CA SER A 612 -6.56 -30.88 28.95
C SER A 612 -5.83 -31.96 29.77
N LYS A 613 -6.17 -33.24 29.55
CA LYS A 613 -5.62 -34.38 30.28
C LYS A 613 -4.21 -34.77 29.82
N HIS A 614 -3.82 -34.32 28.62
CA HIS A 614 -2.60 -34.70 27.95
C HIS A 614 -1.51 -33.61 27.93
N ILE A 615 -1.76 -32.48 28.61
CA ILE A 615 -0.80 -31.37 28.67
C ILE A 615 0.37 -31.73 29.58
N ILE A 616 1.58 -31.79 29.01
CA ILE A 616 2.84 -32.05 29.76
C ILE A 616 3.79 -30.85 29.78
N VAL A 617 3.56 -29.89 28.89
CA VAL A 617 4.23 -28.57 28.86
C VAL A 617 3.17 -27.50 28.60
N GLN A 618 3.18 -26.44 29.41
CA GLN A 618 2.35 -25.27 29.18
C GLN A 618 3.20 -24.01 29.39
N ASP A 619 3.19 -23.11 28.41
CA ASP A 619 3.72 -21.75 28.51
C ASP A 619 2.75 -20.80 27.81
N ALA A 620 2.86 -19.49 28.03
CA ALA A 620 2.01 -18.53 27.32
C ALA A 620 2.66 -17.15 27.18
N ALA A 621 2.26 -16.41 26.14
CA ALA A 621 2.63 -15.03 25.89
C ALA A 621 1.39 -14.13 25.87
N THR A 622 1.48 -12.99 26.56
CA THR A 622 0.49 -11.92 26.57
C THR A 622 1.01 -10.74 25.74
N PRO A 623 0.18 -9.72 25.45
CA PRO A 623 0.67 -8.46 24.89
C PRO A 623 1.88 -7.86 25.65
N ARG A 624 1.87 -7.93 26.99
CA ARG A 624 3.00 -7.48 27.84
C ARG A 624 4.26 -8.36 27.67
N THR A 625 4.08 -9.66 27.37
CA THR A 625 5.19 -10.55 27.04
C THR A 625 5.84 -10.14 25.72
N PHE A 626 5.04 -9.86 24.68
CA PHE A 626 5.58 -9.43 23.39
C PHE A 626 6.35 -8.13 23.51
N GLU A 627 5.77 -7.11 24.15
CA GLU A 627 6.45 -5.82 24.37
C GLU A 627 7.82 -6.00 25.05
N ARG A 628 7.92 -6.85 26.07
CA ARG A 628 9.21 -7.11 26.73
C ARG A 628 10.25 -7.68 25.76
N TYR A 629 9.88 -8.70 24.99
CA TYR A 629 10.86 -9.47 24.21
C TYR A 629 11.21 -8.80 22.88
N THR A 630 10.29 -8.03 22.29
CA THR A 630 10.49 -7.39 20.99
C THR A 630 10.70 -5.87 21.09
N SER A 631 10.42 -5.27 22.25
CA SER A 631 10.28 -3.81 22.42
C SER A 631 9.26 -3.16 21.50
N MET A 632 8.30 -3.95 20.99
CA MET A 632 7.18 -3.44 20.24
C MET A 632 6.16 -2.81 21.22
N PRO A 633 5.87 -1.50 21.13
CA PRO A 633 4.92 -0.88 22.02
C PRO A 633 3.57 -1.59 21.99
N GLU A 634 2.97 -1.75 23.17
CA GLU A 634 1.68 -2.44 23.34
C GLU A 634 1.68 -3.92 22.89
N GLY A 635 2.85 -4.51 22.60
CA GLY A 635 2.96 -5.87 22.08
C GLY A 635 2.38 -6.07 20.68
N ALA A 636 2.11 -4.99 19.96
CA ALA A 636 1.33 -4.97 18.72
C ALA A 636 1.92 -5.84 17.60
N LEU A 637 1.13 -6.71 16.99
CA LEU A 637 1.63 -7.67 15.98
C LEU A 637 2.07 -7.02 14.66
N TYR A 638 1.37 -5.98 14.22
CA TYR A 638 1.52 -5.38 12.89
C TYR A 638 2.05 -3.94 12.96
N SER A 639 2.73 -3.60 14.06
CA SER A 639 3.19 -2.26 14.40
C SER A 639 2.04 -1.27 14.59
N PHE A 640 1.49 -0.72 13.51
CA PHE A 640 0.43 0.29 13.56
C PHE A 640 -0.88 -0.23 13.00
N ASP A 641 -1.98 0.42 13.39
CA ASP A 641 -3.32 0.21 12.82
C ASP A 641 -3.26 0.25 11.28
N GLN A 642 -3.92 -0.70 10.62
CA GLN A 642 -3.84 -0.90 9.17
C GLN A 642 -5.09 -0.41 8.44
N SER A 643 -5.93 0.38 9.11
CA SER A 643 -7.15 0.94 8.52
C SER A 643 -6.84 1.90 7.38
N MET A 644 -7.76 1.99 6.43
CA MET A 644 -7.73 2.94 5.34
C MET A 644 -7.60 4.37 5.87
N GLY A 645 -6.66 5.13 5.27
CA GLY A 645 -6.36 6.50 5.68
C GLY A 645 -5.25 6.63 6.73
N VAL A 646 -4.80 5.53 7.36
CA VAL A 646 -3.64 5.57 8.25
C VAL A 646 -2.36 5.80 7.43
N LYS A 647 -1.71 6.94 7.62
CA LYS A 647 -0.44 7.27 6.97
C LYS A 647 0.72 6.75 7.81
N ARG A 648 1.31 5.62 7.41
CA ARG A 648 2.55 5.07 8.00
C ARG A 648 3.76 5.96 7.72
N PRO A 649 4.78 5.98 8.60
CA PRO A 649 6.02 6.71 8.34
C PRO A 649 6.67 6.25 7.04
N TYR A 650 7.23 7.20 6.29
CA TYR A 650 8.04 6.87 5.13
C TYR A 650 9.34 6.17 5.54
N PHE A 651 9.87 5.29 4.70
CA PHE A 651 11.07 4.52 5.02
C PHE A 651 12.34 5.39 5.09
N LYS A 652 12.36 6.56 4.42
CA LYS A 652 13.38 7.60 4.62
C LYS A 652 12.88 8.64 5.61
N THR A 653 13.69 8.92 6.62
CA THR A 653 13.26 9.75 7.75
C THR A 653 13.68 11.23 7.58
N PRO A 654 13.18 12.15 8.44
CA PRO A 654 13.70 13.52 8.49
C PRO A 654 15.18 13.64 8.86
N ILE A 655 15.79 12.58 9.42
CA ILE A 655 17.22 12.52 9.75
C ILE A 655 17.95 11.85 8.58
N LYS A 656 18.88 12.57 7.95
CA LYS A 656 19.66 12.07 6.82
C LYS A 656 20.51 10.87 7.26
N GLY A 657 20.50 9.81 6.47
CA GLY A 657 21.18 8.55 6.78
C GLY A 657 20.40 7.61 7.71
N LEU A 658 19.26 8.04 8.27
CA LEU A 658 18.38 7.16 9.04
C LEU A 658 17.24 6.62 8.15
N TYR A 659 17.21 5.30 7.99
CA TYR A 659 16.17 4.54 7.30
C TYR A 659 15.30 3.75 8.29
N LEU A 660 14.10 3.38 7.86
CA LEU A 660 13.25 2.37 8.50
C LEU A 660 13.15 1.14 7.58
N ALA A 661 13.33 -0.05 8.14
CA ALA A 661 13.15 -1.32 7.43
C ALA A 661 12.38 -2.31 8.30
N SER A 662 11.14 -1.98 8.63
CA SER A 662 10.28 -2.73 9.57
C SER A 662 8.81 -2.66 9.20
N ALA A 663 7.98 -3.39 9.96
CA ALA A 663 6.53 -3.32 9.86
C ALA A 663 5.94 -1.93 10.16
N SER A 664 6.74 -0.95 10.59
CA SER A 664 6.29 0.44 10.80
C SER A 664 6.06 1.20 9.49
N THR A 665 6.71 0.83 8.39
CA THR A 665 6.60 1.51 7.08
C THR A 665 5.82 0.66 6.06
N PHE A 666 5.76 1.11 4.81
CA PHE A 666 5.17 0.36 3.69
C PHE A 666 5.85 -1.03 3.54
N PRO A 667 5.07 -2.10 3.28
CA PRO A 667 3.61 -2.12 3.08
C PRO A 667 2.83 -2.31 4.39
N GLY A 668 3.47 -2.75 5.47
CA GLY A 668 2.85 -2.90 6.79
C GLY A 668 3.36 -4.14 7.54
N GLY A 669 2.48 -4.73 8.35
CA GLY A 669 2.80 -5.92 9.14
C GLY A 669 2.78 -7.23 8.34
N GLY A 670 3.36 -8.28 8.93
CA GLY A 670 3.50 -9.61 8.32
C GLY A 670 4.91 -9.88 7.77
N ILE A 671 5.26 -11.16 7.62
CA ILE A 671 6.60 -11.57 7.16
C ILE A 671 6.87 -11.08 5.73
N GLU A 672 5.92 -11.30 4.82
CA GLU A 672 6.01 -10.82 3.44
C GLU A 672 6.24 -9.31 3.38
N SER A 673 5.42 -8.55 4.11
CA SER A 673 5.50 -7.10 4.15
C SER A 673 6.82 -6.59 4.73
N ALA A 674 7.30 -7.20 5.81
CA ALA A 674 8.56 -6.81 6.43
C ALA A 674 9.76 -7.13 5.52
N VAL A 675 9.72 -8.24 4.78
CA VAL A 675 10.70 -8.57 3.74
C VAL A 675 10.70 -7.50 2.65
N ILE A 676 9.53 -7.13 2.12
CA ILE A 676 9.40 -6.04 1.14
C ILE A 676 10.03 -4.74 1.65
N SER A 677 9.75 -4.37 2.91
CA SER A 677 10.33 -3.18 3.53
C SER A 677 11.87 -3.23 3.55
N GLY A 678 12.44 -4.38 3.92
CA GLY A 678 13.89 -4.61 3.89
C GLY A 678 14.51 -4.52 2.49
N MET A 679 13.82 -5.06 1.48
CA MET A 679 14.24 -5.01 0.07
C MET A 679 14.23 -3.57 -0.46
N ILE A 680 13.17 -2.82 -0.21
CA ILE A 680 13.06 -1.40 -0.59
C ILE A 680 14.21 -0.60 0.04
N CYS A 681 14.46 -0.78 1.34
CA CYS A 681 15.53 -0.09 2.04
C CYS A 681 16.91 -0.41 1.44
N ALA A 682 17.21 -1.69 1.20
CA ALA A 682 18.49 -2.09 0.60
C ALA A 682 18.67 -1.53 -0.81
N ASN A 683 17.61 -1.53 -1.64
CA ASN A 683 17.65 -0.97 -2.98
C ASN A 683 17.87 0.55 -2.97
N ASP A 684 17.20 1.31 -2.10
CA ASP A 684 17.43 2.76 -2.04
C ASP A 684 18.81 3.13 -1.49
N VAL A 685 19.36 2.36 -0.53
CA VAL A 685 20.76 2.54 -0.06
C VAL A 685 21.76 2.31 -1.21
N CYS A 686 21.45 1.42 -2.14
CA CYS A 686 22.23 1.17 -3.36
C CYS A 686 21.78 2.03 -4.55
N ASN A 687 21.06 3.14 -4.31
CA ASN A 687 20.59 4.07 -5.34
C ASN A 687 19.74 3.44 -6.46
N TRP A 688 19.08 2.32 -6.20
CA TRP A 688 18.31 1.55 -7.18
C TRP A 688 19.14 1.15 -8.41
N GLU A 689 20.45 0.99 -8.25
CA GLU A 689 21.28 0.33 -9.26
C GLU A 689 20.82 -1.13 -9.36
N ALA A 690 20.58 -1.60 -10.59
CA ALA A 690 20.18 -2.99 -10.80
C ALA A 690 21.31 -3.91 -10.27
N PRO A 691 20.95 -4.94 -9.48
CA PRO A 691 21.92 -5.80 -8.79
C PRO A 691 22.84 -6.58 -9.73
#